data_AF-A0A834LUR6-F1
#
_entry.id   AF-A0A834LUR6-F1
#
_cell.length_a   1.000
_cell.length_b   1.000
_cell.length_c   1.000
_cell.angle_alpha   90.00
_cell.angle_beta   90.00
_cell.angle_gamma   90.00
#
_symmetry.space_group_name_H-M   'P 1'
#
loop_
_entity.id
_entity.type
_entity.pdbx_description
1 polymer ?
#
loop_
_entity_poly.entity_id
_entity_poly.type
_entity_poly.pdbx_seq_one_letter_code
_entity_poly.pdbx_strand_id
1 'polypeptide(L)'
;MGCSCSRFSIISLWGTYIRHTFAAAGLSSRAIDIDDETTIHFWGPKSPDPTNPKPPLVLLHGFGPDAHWQWHPQVAFFAREFALYIPNLVFFGDSTTKSAERSEMFQAVSVGKLMEKLGVKRYYVVGTSYGGYVAYHMAAMWPESVEKVVIASSAVNWKQRDNEEFLAMRAKVESRDGLLLPETAAQLRGLLATMIHRGSHGYMPDFLLNDVIQNMYSKNRKMKIELLDGLHVGKHNTVHISPLRQDVFLIWGEHDQLFLMEKATELKELLGEKTKLEVIKNTGHAPQIEKPAQFNKIVYKLLLGSFSPPPEIKPNQTKPNKRFFPTQSLTMAFGFSCFSIISLWGAYLRYSFSAAGLSAQTIDIDDDETTIHYWGPKSPDPTNPKPPLVLLHGFGPDAHWQWNQQVAFFAREFALYIPNLVFFGDSTTKSLERSEMFQAVSVGKLMEKLGVKRYYVVGTSYGGYVAYHMAAMWPERVEKVVIASSAVNTKRRDNEEFMEKRAKVENGEELLLPQTEAQLRALLALAGYRGLNYMPGFLLNDIVRFKSLRCDLDRVSRDPLALDVFLVWGEHDQLFLLEKATELKGLLGKKTKLEVIKNTGHAPQIENPAQFNKIVYKLLCRQWSIYGDGAGEVFFDPMGIIDLRVLSSSIAVAWLVLLLFGGGGFDLLLVGVNGEFDYGDALTKSIIFLEAQRSGKLPANHRPSWRGDSALQDGKLANVDLVGGYYDAGDNVKYGLPMAFTVTTLSWGAIAYQSELKSTGELENVRAAIRWGTDYLLKASSKHNRLYVQVGDPEKDHQCWMRPENMKTPRSVLQIDQSNPGTEIAAETSAAMAASSIVFRRFDQPYAHQLLNKAKLVIYHYIQYFHSDLFHLLWILPCQHRVDRFDTILLTKDELMWAATWLYIASRKATYLNYIEEESISATVAEFSWDLKYAGAQILLSKVSLSLSLSLSLSLSLSLSHALSHEMQLYWEGHKSLETYKHQADSFICSVLPDSPYHQVTCGNKRFDSAQVMAFAKQQMDYLLGKNPRDRSYMVGFGQNPPKQAHHRGASVPKLSATNIDAVNCPMSFVNWYNKNTPNPNELTGAIVGGPDRYDNFQDLRSESAMTEPTTYTNSLAIGVLAKLAATQTHPHTSSQ
;
A
#
# COMPACT_ATOMS: atom_id res chain seq x y z
N MET A 1 19.02 13.82 22.88
CA MET A 1 18.92 14.23 21.46
C MET A 1 18.52 12.97 20.70
N GLY A 2 17.33 12.76 20.16
CA GLY A 2 16.34 13.68 19.61
C GLY A 2 16.23 13.45 18.10
N CYS A 3 15.55 12.39 17.67
CA CYS A 3 15.05 12.26 16.29
C CYS A 3 13.64 11.68 16.31
N SER A 4 12.67 12.57 16.09
CA SER A 4 11.25 12.31 15.93
C SER A 4 11.01 11.63 14.58
N CYS A 5 10.78 10.32 14.55
CA CYS A 5 10.10 9.68 13.42
C CYS A 5 8.64 10.14 13.43
N SER A 6 8.29 11.04 12.52
CA SER A 6 6.93 11.52 12.31
C SER A 6 6.01 10.35 12.01
N ARG A 7 5.09 10.04 12.93
CA ARG A 7 3.99 9.09 12.70
C ARG A 7 3.16 9.59 11.51
N PHE A 8 2.92 8.70 10.55
CA PHE A 8 2.08 8.98 9.38
C PHE A 8 0.64 9.26 9.81
N SER A 9 0.16 10.50 9.61
CA SER A 9 -1.23 10.88 9.87
C SER A 9 -1.91 11.32 8.58
N ILE A 10 -2.96 10.61 8.20
CA ILE A 10 -3.80 10.91 7.02
C ILE A 10 -4.48 12.27 7.24
N ILE A 11 -4.89 12.54 8.48
CA ILE A 11 -5.52 13.80 8.87
C ILE A 11 -4.55 14.98 8.75
N SER A 12 -3.29 14.82 9.14
CA SER A 12 -2.27 15.87 8.99
C SER A 12 -1.97 16.22 7.52
N LEU A 13 -1.88 15.20 6.65
CA LEU A 13 -1.70 15.41 5.21
C LEU A 13 -2.90 16.12 4.57
N TRP A 14 -4.10 15.65 4.88
CA TRP A 14 -5.33 16.26 4.36
C TRP A 14 -5.52 17.69 4.88
N GLY A 15 -5.16 17.96 6.14
CA GLY A 15 -5.11 19.32 6.68
C GLY A 15 -4.16 20.23 5.91
N THR A 16 -3.03 19.70 5.41
CA THR A 16 -2.11 20.47 4.56
C THR A 16 -2.74 20.82 3.22
N TYR A 17 -3.44 19.89 2.58
CA TYR A 17 -4.20 20.16 1.35
C TYR A 17 -5.27 21.24 1.57
N ILE A 18 -6.07 21.15 2.64
CA ILE A 18 -7.08 22.16 2.98
C ILE A 18 -6.44 23.55 3.14
N ARG A 19 -5.29 23.65 3.80
CA ARG A 19 -4.58 24.94 3.91
C ARG A 19 -4.17 25.49 2.55
N HIS A 20 -3.81 24.63 1.59
CA HIS A 20 -3.53 25.06 0.22
C HIS A 20 -4.77 25.56 -0.51
N THR A 21 -5.96 24.97 -0.31
CA THR A 21 -7.20 25.47 -0.94
C THR A 21 -7.57 26.85 -0.42
N PHE A 22 -7.36 27.12 0.88
CA PHE A 22 -7.53 28.46 1.45
C PHE A 22 -6.53 29.46 0.84
N ALA A 23 -5.27 29.06 0.70
CA ALA A 23 -4.24 29.91 0.10
C ALA A 23 -4.52 30.21 -1.39
N ALA A 24 -5.05 29.23 -2.13
CA ALA A 24 -5.46 29.36 -3.52
C ALA A 24 -6.69 30.29 -3.67
N ALA A 25 -7.58 30.30 -2.68
CA ALA A 25 -8.70 31.24 -2.61
C ALA A 25 -8.29 32.67 -2.20
N GLY A 26 -6.99 32.99 -2.14
CA GLY A 26 -6.48 34.32 -1.83
C GLY A 26 -6.37 34.64 -0.33
N LEU A 27 -6.55 33.64 0.54
CA LEU A 27 -6.43 33.82 1.99
C LEU A 27 -4.99 33.56 2.47
N SER A 28 -4.66 34.11 3.64
CA SER A 28 -3.43 33.87 4.38
C SER A 28 -3.74 33.62 5.84
N SER A 29 -3.02 32.67 6.42
CA SER A 29 -3.03 32.35 7.84
C SER A 29 -2.24 33.42 8.61
N ARG A 30 -2.82 33.97 9.68
CA ARG A 30 -2.21 35.03 10.52
C ARG A 30 -2.56 34.82 11.99
N ALA A 31 -1.67 35.25 12.87
CA ALA A 31 -1.93 35.39 14.30
C ALA A 31 -1.91 36.89 14.65
N ILE A 32 -2.87 37.33 15.46
CA ILE A 32 -2.92 38.69 16.00
C ILE A 32 -3.18 38.60 17.51
N ASP A 33 -2.32 39.23 18.29
CA ASP A 33 -2.60 39.52 19.69
C ASP A 33 -3.69 40.57 19.74
N ILE A 34 -4.86 40.24 20.29
CA ILE A 34 -5.99 41.16 20.38
C ILE A 34 -5.96 42.01 21.65
N ASP A 35 -5.22 41.56 22.66
CA ASP A 35 -4.85 42.26 23.90
C ASP A 35 -3.60 41.58 24.49
N ASP A 36 -3.19 41.98 25.70
CA ASP A 36 -1.97 41.47 26.36
C ASP A 36 -2.07 39.99 26.79
N GLU A 37 -3.28 39.41 26.74
CA GLU A 37 -3.56 38.08 27.24
C GLU A 37 -3.96 37.09 26.14
N THR A 38 -4.52 37.56 25.02
CA THR A 38 -5.20 36.71 24.03
C THR A 38 -4.66 36.89 22.61
N THR A 39 -4.35 35.76 21.97
CA THR A 39 -3.91 35.69 20.57
C THR A 39 -4.94 34.91 19.76
N ILE A 40 -5.41 35.51 18.66
CA ILE A 40 -6.33 34.84 17.73
C ILE A 40 -5.61 34.51 16.43
N HIS A 41 -5.66 33.24 16.06
CA HIS A 41 -5.20 32.75 14.77
C HIS A 41 -6.38 32.63 13.80
N PHE A 42 -6.24 33.18 12.59
CA PHE A 42 -7.31 33.24 11.61
C PHE A 42 -6.78 33.19 10.17
N TRP A 43 -7.65 32.78 9.25
CA TRP A 43 -7.45 32.96 7.82
C TRP A 43 -8.15 34.23 7.35
N GLY A 44 -7.43 35.10 6.65
CA GLY A 44 -7.97 36.35 6.11
C GLY A 44 -7.33 36.77 4.78
N PRO A 45 -7.84 37.81 4.11
CA PRO A 45 -7.38 38.22 2.78
C PRO A 45 -5.90 38.65 2.79
N LYS A 46 -5.13 38.23 1.78
CA LYS A 46 -3.70 38.58 1.65
C LYS A 46 -3.48 40.10 1.52
N SER A 47 -4.25 40.76 0.67
CA SER A 47 -4.27 42.22 0.48
C SER A 47 -5.70 42.61 0.12
N PRO A 48 -6.36 43.55 0.83
CA PRO A 48 -7.62 44.10 0.36
C PRO A 48 -7.36 44.79 -0.99
N ASP A 49 -8.09 44.43 -2.04
CA ASP A 49 -8.03 45.16 -3.30
C ASP A 49 -8.70 46.52 -3.10
N PRO A 50 -7.94 47.64 -3.12
CA PRO A 50 -8.51 48.96 -2.89
C PRO A 50 -9.41 49.42 -4.06
N THR A 51 -9.41 48.72 -5.19
CA THR A 51 -10.19 49.06 -6.39
C THR A 51 -11.56 48.38 -6.45
N ASN A 52 -11.77 47.29 -5.69
CA ASN A 52 -13.06 46.60 -5.61
C ASN A 52 -13.27 45.94 -4.22
N PRO A 53 -13.76 46.69 -3.22
CA PRO A 53 -13.88 46.20 -1.85
C PRO A 53 -15.03 45.19 -1.71
N LYS A 54 -14.69 43.93 -1.47
CA LYS A 54 -15.66 42.86 -1.20
C LYS A 54 -16.27 43.01 0.22
N PRO A 55 -17.57 42.74 0.41
CA PRO A 55 -18.19 42.73 1.73
C PRO A 55 -17.48 41.75 2.69
N PRO A 56 -17.16 42.17 3.93
CA PRO A 56 -16.55 41.28 4.93
C PRO A 56 -17.52 40.21 5.44
N LEU A 57 -17.06 38.97 5.48
CA LEU A 57 -17.82 37.82 6.00
C LEU A 57 -16.99 37.03 7.00
N VAL A 58 -17.51 36.91 8.22
CA VAL A 58 -16.90 36.14 9.31
C VAL A 58 -17.53 34.76 9.40
N LEU A 59 -16.71 33.70 9.33
CA LEU A 59 -17.17 32.31 9.43
C LEU A 59 -16.69 31.68 10.75
N LEU A 60 -17.63 31.36 11.65
CA LEU A 60 -17.37 30.87 13.01
C LEU A 60 -17.69 29.38 13.12
N HIS A 61 -16.66 28.58 13.39
CA HIS A 61 -16.78 27.13 13.45
C HIS A 61 -17.45 26.64 14.76
N GLY A 62 -18.01 25.44 14.71
CA GLY A 62 -18.62 24.76 15.85
C GLY A 62 -17.61 24.09 16.78
N PHE A 63 -18.10 23.39 17.80
CA PHE A 63 -17.27 22.66 18.76
C PHE A 63 -16.70 21.39 18.11
N GLY A 64 -15.42 21.11 18.34
CA GLY A 64 -14.71 19.94 17.76
C GLY A 64 -13.51 20.36 16.91
N PRO A 65 -13.47 20.04 15.59
CA PRO A 65 -12.39 20.47 14.69
C PRO A 65 -12.30 21.99 14.56
N ASP A 66 -11.11 22.52 14.25
CA ASP A 66 -10.91 23.96 14.09
C ASP A 66 -11.51 24.51 12.77
N ALA A 67 -11.30 25.82 12.52
CA ALA A 67 -12.04 26.53 11.48
C ALA A 67 -11.77 26.05 10.05
N HIS A 68 -10.53 25.63 9.73
CA HIS A 68 -10.22 25.22 8.36
C HIS A 68 -10.88 23.88 8.00
N TRP A 69 -11.05 23.00 8.99
CA TRP A 69 -11.74 21.73 8.83
C TRP A 69 -13.26 21.88 8.60
N GLN A 70 -13.90 22.85 9.26
CA GLN A 70 -15.36 23.00 9.18
C GLN A 70 -15.84 23.89 8.02
N TRP A 71 -14.97 24.75 7.49
CA TRP A 71 -15.36 25.73 6.46
C TRP A 71 -14.72 25.51 5.09
N HIS A 72 -13.86 24.50 4.90
CA HIS A 72 -13.23 24.27 3.60
C HIS A 72 -14.20 24.16 2.40
N PRO A 73 -15.41 23.58 2.50
CA PRO A 73 -16.33 23.51 1.37
C PRO A 73 -16.91 24.88 0.96
N GLN A 74 -16.81 25.88 1.85
CA GLN A 74 -17.37 27.21 1.67
C GLN A 74 -16.37 28.20 1.07
N VAL A 75 -15.07 28.01 1.34
CA VAL A 75 -14.04 29.03 1.07
C VAL A 75 -13.96 29.43 -0.41
N ALA A 76 -13.82 28.46 -1.31
CA ALA A 76 -13.69 28.76 -2.75
C ALA A 76 -14.96 29.42 -3.34
N PHE A 77 -16.13 29.15 -2.75
CA PHE A 77 -17.39 29.74 -3.18
C PHE A 77 -17.53 31.18 -2.67
N PHE A 78 -17.37 31.42 -1.38
CA PHE A 78 -17.58 32.77 -0.83
C PHE A 78 -16.43 33.73 -1.07
N ALA A 79 -15.17 33.28 -1.24
CA ALA A 79 -14.03 34.16 -1.49
C ALA A 79 -14.15 34.96 -2.80
N ARG A 80 -15.03 34.53 -3.71
CA ARG A 80 -15.33 35.25 -4.96
C ARG A 80 -16.03 36.57 -4.70
N GLU A 81 -16.95 36.59 -3.76
CA GLU A 81 -17.88 37.70 -3.53
C GLU A 81 -17.67 38.38 -2.17
N PHE A 82 -17.02 37.72 -1.23
CA PHE A 82 -16.78 38.22 0.13
C PHE A 82 -15.29 38.29 0.47
N ALA A 83 -14.92 39.25 1.31
CA ALA A 83 -13.65 39.25 2.03
C ALA A 83 -13.80 38.34 3.26
N LEU A 84 -13.26 37.11 3.20
CA LEU A 84 -13.45 36.10 4.23
C LEU A 84 -12.51 36.29 5.41
N TYR A 85 -13.07 36.24 6.62
CA TYR A 85 -12.36 36.19 7.90
C TYR A 85 -12.79 34.92 8.65
N ILE A 86 -11.88 33.97 8.81
CA ILE A 86 -12.17 32.64 9.33
C ILE A 86 -11.29 32.40 10.56
N PRO A 87 -11.70 32.88 11.75
CA PRO A 87 -10.94 32.73 12.98
C PRO A 87 -11.08 31.35 13.59
N ASN A 88 -10.00 30.85 14.18
CA ASN A 88 -10.08 29.80 15.17
C ASN A 88 -10.51 30.42 16.50
N LEU A 89 -11.59 29.90 17.10
CA LEU A 89 -12.01 30.29 18.44
C LEU A 89 -10.92 29.94 19.47
N VAL A 90 -10.86 30.65 20.59
CA VAL A 90 -9.84 30.43 21.63
C VAL A 90 -9.90 28.99 22.13
N PHE A 91 -8.72 28.35 22.25
CA PHE A 91 -8.48 26.93 22.53
C PHE A 91 -8.66 25.97 21.34
N PHE A 92 -9.12 26.47 20.19
CA PHE A 92 -9.15 25.72 18.93
C PHE A 92 -7.99 26.15 18.03
N GLY A 93 -7.47 25.21 17.24
CA GLY A 93 -6.28 25.43 16.43
C GLY A 93 -5.12 25.98 17.27
N ASP A 94 -4.62 27.15 16.88
CA ASP A 94 -3.50 27.85 17.52
C ASP A 94 -3.90 29.12 18.30
N SER A 95 -5.21 29.38 18.47
CA SER A 95 -5.69 30.52 19.27
C SER A 95 -5.59 30.23 20.76
N THR A 96 -5.03 31.16 21.55
CA THR A 96 -4.72 30.97 22.97
C THR A 96 -5.07 32.21 23.81
N THR A 97 -5.26 32.02 25.12
CA THR A 97 -5.43 33.12 26.08
C THR A 97 -4.82 32.76 27.43
N LYS A 98 -4.34 33.77 28.18
CA LYS A 98 -3.99 33.67 29.60
C LYS A 98 -5.16 33.94 30.54
N SER A 99 -6.25 34.51 30.02
CA SER A 99 -7.45 34.82 30.80
C SER A 99 -8.06 33.56 31.41
N ALA A 100 -8.65 33.69 32.59
CA ALA A 100 -9.41 32.62 33.23
C ALA A 100 -10.83 32.46 32.65
N GLU A 101 -11.27 33.37 31.78
CA GLU A 101 -12.62 33.35 31.20
C GLU A 101 -12.85 32.15 30.27
N ARG A 102 -14.00 31.48 30.42
CA ARG A 102 -14.37 30.23 29.70
C ARG A 102 -15.78 30.29 29.13
N SER A 103 -16.21 31.42 28.58
CA SER A 103 -17.58 31.61 28.09
C SER A 103 -17.67 31.82 26.57
N GLU A 104 -18.83 31.50 26.01
CA GLU A 104 -19.22 31.84 24.64
C GLU A 104 -19.24 33.36 24.40
N MET A 105 -19.54 34.15 25.44
CA MET A 105 -19.45 35.61 25.41
C MET A 105 -18.00 36.10 25.30
N PHE A 106 -17.09 35.49 26.04
CA PHE A 106 -15.66 35.79 25.92
C PHE A 106 -15.15 35.50 24.50
N GLN A 107 -15.56 34.37 23.91
CA GLN A 107 -15.23 34.05 22.51
C GLN A 107 -15.75 35.13 21.54
N ALA A 108 -16.97 35.63 21.74
CA ALA A 108 -17.54 36.71 20.93
C ALA A 108 -16.76 38.02 21.08
N VAL A 109 -16.35 38.38 22.29
CA VAL A 109 -15.47 39.52 22.57
C VAL A 109 -14.11 39.36 21.91
N SER A 110 -13.52 38.18 21.95
CA SER A 110 -12.23 37.95 21.29
C SER A 110 -12.32 38.13 19.77
N VAL A 111 -13.36 37.61 19.12
CA VAL A 111 -13.57 37.81 17.68
C VAL A 111 -13.93 39.27 17.37
N GLY A 112 -14.74 39.94 18.18
CA GLY A 112 -15.05 41.36 18.03
C GLY A 112 -13.80 42.24 18.05
N LYS A 113 -12.91 42.04 19.03
CA LYS A 113 -11.60 42.71 19.12
C LYS A 113 -10.69 42.40 17.93
N LEU A 114 -10.71 41.17 17.40
CA LEU A 114 -10.00 40.83 16.17
C LEU A 114 -10.50 41.71 15.00
N MET A 115 -11.81 41.80 14.80
CA MET A 115 -12.39 42.60 13.71
C MET A 115 -12.05 44.10 13.86
N GLU A 116 -12.07 44.62 15.09
CA GLU A 116 -11.65 45.99 15.40
C GLU A 116 -10.18 46.23 15.06
N LYS A 117 -9.26 45.34 15.48
CA LYS A 117 -7.83 45.44 15.13
C LYS A 117 -7.56 45.34 13.64
N LEU A 118 -8.39 44.58 12.91
CA LEU A 118 -8.31 44.49 11.46
C LEU A 118 -8.91 45.71 10.74
N GLY A 119 -9.49 46.67 11.47
CA GLY A 119 -10.12 47.86 10.91
C GLY A 119 -11.44 47.59 10.20
N VAL A 120 -12.06 46.43 10.43
CA VAL A 120 -13.28 46.00 9.74
C VAL A 120 -14.50 46.44 10.56
N LYS A 121 -15.08 47.58 10.16
CA LYS A 121 -16.17 48.24 10.92
C LYS A 121 -17.54 47.61 10.74
N ARG A 122 -17.84 47.07 9.56
CA ARG A 122 -19.10 46.36 9.28
C ARG A 122 -18.85 45.02 8.61
N TYR A 123 -19.60 44.00 9.02
CA TYR A 123 -19.41 42.63 8.53
C TYR A 123 -20.66 41.77 8.71
N TYR A 124 -20.75 40.72 7.90
CA TYR A 124 -21.69 39.62 8.08
C TYR A 124 -21.08 38.53 8.95
N VAL A 125 -21.90 37.84 9.75
CA VAL A 125 -21.43 36.73 10.60
C VAL A 125 -22.23 35.48 10.30
N VAL A 126 -21.54 34.36 10.07
CA VAL A 126 -22.14 33.03 9.94
C VAL A 126 -21.50 32.13 10.98
N GLY A 127 -22.30 31.59 11.88
CA GLY A 127 -21.86 30.65 12.90
C GLY A 127 -22.60 29.32 12.81
N THR A 128 -21.88 28.21 12.99
CA THR A 128 -22.47 26.87 13.07
C THR A 128 -22.28 26.26 14.44
N SER A 129 -23.28 25.55 14.97
CA SER A 129 -23.21 24.88 16.28
C SER A 129 -22.67 25.83 17.37
N TYR A 130 -21.57 25.51 18.05
CA TYR A 130 -20.99 26.43 19.04
C TYR A 130 -20.65 27.82 18.50
N GLY A 131 -20.18 27.93 17.25
CA GLY A 131 -19.94 29.21 16.59
C GLY A 131 -21.23 30.02 16.37
N GLY A 132 -22.40 29.38 16.38
CA GLY A 132 -23.70 30.05 16.38
C GLY A 132 -24.01 30.79 17.69
N TYR A 133 -23.60 30.26 18.85
CA TYR A 133 -23.67 30.98 20.13
C TYR A 133 -22.83 32.26 20.07
N VAL A 134 -21.60 32.12 19.57
CA VAL A 134 -20.66 33.23 19.38
C VAL A 134 -21.23 34.27 18.42
N ALA A 135 -21.78 33.84 17.28
CA ALA A 135 -22.40 34.72 16.29
C ALA A 135 -23.58 35.52 16.85
N TYR A 136 -24.45 34.87 17.63
CA TYR A 136 -25.57 35.54 18.31
C TYR A 136 -25.06 36.63 19.28
N HIS A 137 -24.09 36.30 20.13
CA HIS A 137 -23.53 37.26 21.08
C HIS A 137 -22.82 38.42 20.37
N MET A 138 -22.12 38.17 19.26
CA MET A 138 -21.54 39.24 18.45
C MET A 138 -22.63 40.19 17.91
N ALA A 139 -23.72 39.65 17.38
CA ALA A 139 -24.82 40.44 16.85
C ALA A 139 -25.53 41.27 17.95
N ALA A 140 -25.65 40.70 19.15
CA ALA A 140 -26.24 41.38 20.31
C ALA A 140 -25.34 42.50 20.86
N MET A 141 -24.03 42.26 20.95
CA MET A 141 -23.07 43.22 21.52
C MET A 141 -22.72 44.36 20.57
N TRP A 142 -22.60 44.09 19.27
CA TRP A 142 -22.22 45.09 18.26
C TRP A 142 -23.28 45.24 17.18
N PRO A 143 -24.46 45.79 17.51
CA PRO A 143 -25.56 45.82 16.57
C PRO A 143 -25.32 46.71 15.35
N GLU A 144 -24.44 47.70 15.48
CA GLU A 144 -24.05 48.62 14.41
C GLU A 144 -22.94 48.04 13.50
N SER A 145 -22.19 47.04 13.98
CA SER A 145 -21.08 46.42 13.24
C SER A 145 -21.53 45.14 12.52
N VAL A 146 -22.39 44.34 13.15
CA VAL A 146 -22.96 43.12 12.54
C VAL A 146 -24.18 43.51 11.71
N GLU A 147 -24.11 43.33 10.40
CA GLU A 147 -25.20 43.72 9.49
C GLU A 147 -26.29 42.64 9.39
N LYS A 148 -25.88 41.39 9.22
CA LYS A 148 -26.75 40.21 9.18
C LYS A 148 -26.05 39.04 9.86
N VAL A 149 -26.83 38.19 10.50
CA VAL A 149 -26.32 37.02 11.22
C VAL A 149 -27.01 35.74 10.76
N VAL A 150 -26.19 34.72 10.45
CA VAL A 150 -26.66 33.36 10.18
C VAL A 150 -26.28 32.47 11.36
N ILE A 151 -27.27 31.81 11.94
CA ILE A 151 -27.11 30.86 13.05
C ILE A 151 -27.52 29.48 12.51
N ALA A 152 -26.54 28.64 12.23
CA ALA A 152 -26.74 27.31 11.66
C ALA A 152 -26.64 26.22 12.73
N SER A 153 -27.65 25.35 12.82
CA SER A 153 -27.68 24.19 13.75
C SER A 153 -27.15 24.54 15.15
N SER A 154 -27.68 25.59 15.76
CA SER A 154 -27.19 26.13 17.04
C SER A 154 -28.34 26.58 17.93
N ALA A 155 -28.58 25.81 19.00
CA ALA A 155 -29.69 26.03 19.92
C ALA A 155 -29.33 27.04 21.02
N VAL A 156 -29.16 28.32 20.66
CA VAL A 156 -28.97 29.45 21.63
C VAL A 156 -30.03 29.48 22.75
N ASN A 157 -31.17 28.83 22.55
CA ASN A 157 -32.28 28.64 23.50
C ASN A 157 -32.19 27.38 24.37
N TRP A 158 -31.04 26.72 24.47
CA TRP A 158 -30.87 25.51 25.27
C TRP A 158 -31.05 25.76 26.78
N LYS A 159 -31.85 24.91 27.44
CA LYS A 159 -32.21 24.99 28.87
C LYS A 159 -31.52 23.91 29.68
N GLN A 160 -31.47 24.07 31.00
CA GLN A 160 -30.95 23.04 31.90
C GLN A 160 -31.71 21.72 31.77
N ARG A 161 -33.04 21.74 31.71
CA ARG A 161 -33.86 20.53 31.45
C ARG A 161 -33.49 19.82 30.14
N ASP A 162 -33.04 20.56 29.13
CA ASP A 162 -32.67 19.98 27.83
C ASP A 162 -31.37 19.17 27.96
N ASN A 163 -30.49 19.47 28.96
CA ASN A 163 -29.33 18.62 29.28
C ASN A 163 -29.76 17.27 29.85
N GLU A 164 -30.78 17.25 30.71
CA GLU A 164 -31.30 16.03 31.32
C GLU A 164 -32.00 15.15 30.27
N GLU A 165 -32.81 15.74 29.41
CA GLU A 165 -33.43 15.05 28.27
C GLU A 165 -32.39 14.53 27.26
N PHE A 166 -31.35 15.33 26.97
CA PHE A 166 -30.25 14.94 26.08
C PHE A 166 -29.45 13.74 26.61
N LEU A 167 -29.18 13.70 27.91
CA LEU A 167 -28.50 12.56 28.56
C LEU A 167 -29.42 11.34 28.68
N ALA A 168 -30.70 11.52 29.02
CA ALA A 168 -31.67 10.44 29.17
C ALA A 168 -32.02 9.75 27.84
N MET A 169 -32.13 10.51 26.74
CA MET A 169 -32.40 9.97 25.40
C MET A 169 -31.21 9.18 24.81
N ARG A 170 -30.04 9.27 25.45
CA ARG A 170 -28.77 8.68 24.98
C ARG A 170 -28.15 7.79 26.05
N ALA A 171 -28.94 6.84 26.58
CA ALA A 171 -28.64 5.87 27.65
C ALA A 171 -27.37 4.98 27.50
N LYS A 172 -26.45 5.29 26.59
CA LYS A 172 -25.15 4.64 26.38
C LYS A 172 -23.96 5.61 26.48
N VAL A 173 -24.17 6.87 26.89
CA VAL A 173 -23.13 7.88 27.02
C VAL A 173 -22.97 8.25 28.49
N GLU A 174 -21.76 8.08 29.05
CA GLU A 174 -21.48 8.28 30.48
C GLU A 174 -21.43 9.76 30.90
N SER A 175 -21.15 10.69 29.97
CA SER A 175 -21.16 12.15 30.21
C SER A 175 -21.29 12.99 28.92
N ARG A 176 -21.80 14.22 29.04
CA ARG A 176 -21.89 15.20 27.94
C ARG A 176 -20.54 15.44 27.26
N ASP A 177 -19.46 15.48 28.03
CA ASP A 177 -18.11 15.76 27.55
C ASP A 177 -17.53 14.58 26.76
N GLY A 178 -17.90 13.35 27.12
CA GLY A 178 -17.53 12.13 26.40
C GLY A 178 -18.19 12.03 25.01
N LEU A 179 -19.26 12.78 24.76
CA LEU A 179 -19.93 12.83 23.45
C LEU A 179 -19.31 13.89 22.53
N LEU A 180 -19.12 15.14 23.01
CA LEU A 180 -18.60 16.25 22.20
C LEU A 180 -17.07 16.24 22.02
N LEU A 181 -16.35 15.55 22.92
CA LEU A 181 -14.90 15.36 22.86
C LEU A 181 -14.57 13.86 22.96
N PRO A 182 -14.76 13.10 21.87
CA PRO A 182 -14.50 11.67 21.87
C PRO A 182 -13.03 11.35 22.10
N GLU A 183 -12.76 10.37 22.95
CA GLU A 183 -11.43 9.82 23.27
C GLU A 183 -11.18 8.47 22.58
N THR A 184 -12.26 7.80 22.17
CA THR A 184 -12.21 6.49 21.52
C THR A 184 -12.95 6.49 20.20
N ALA A 185 -12.54 5.61 19.28
CA ALA A 185 -13.23 5.39 18.01
C ALA A 185 -14.73 5.09 18.19
N ALA A 186 -15.11 4.37 19.26
CA ALA A 186 -16.51 4.09 19.60
C ALA A 186 -17.29 5.37 19.94
N GLN A 187 -16.73 6.26 20.76
CA GLN A 187 -17.34 7.55 21.09
C GLN A 187 -17.45 8.45 19.84
N LEU A 188 -16.41 8.51 19.00
CA LEU A 188 -16.46 9.29 17.75
C LEU A 188 -17.52 8.76 16.78
N ARG A 189 -17.69 7.44 16.65
CA ARG A 189 -18.79 6.85 15.87
C ARG A 189 -20.15 7.24 16.41
N GLY A 190 -20.33 7.21 17.74
CA GLY A 190 -21.57 7.63 18.39
C GLY A 190 -21.90 9.10 18.11
N LEU A 191 -20.89 9.98 18.18
CA LEU A 191 -21.02 11.39 17.84
C LEU A 191 -21.41 11.59 16.36
N LEU A 192 -20.72 10.94 15.43
CA LEU A 192 -21.01 11.05 13.99
C LEU A 192 -22.40 10.52 13.62
N ALA A 193 -22.84 9.42 14.24
CA ALA A 193 -24.19 8.88 14.06
C ALA A 193 -25.30 9.83 14.55
N THR A 194 -24.97 10.72 15.49
CA THR A 194 -25.88 11.75 16.02
C THR A 194 -25.84 13.03 15.17
N MET A 195 -24.66 13.38 14.65
CA MET A 195 -24.46 14.63 13.90
C MET A 195 -24.86 14.55 12.42
N ILE A 196 -24.79 13.40 11.76
CA ILE A 196 -24.93 13.32 10.30
C ILE A 196 -26.10 12.40 9.93
N HIS A 197 -27.01 12.88 9.08
CA HIS A 197 -28.28 12.19 8.81
C HIS A 197 -28.10 10.92 7.96
N ARG A 198 -27.26 10.96 6.92
CA ARG A 198 -26.96 9.80 6.06
C ARG A 198 -25.48 9.73 5.75
N GLY A 199 -24.73 9.00 6.57
CA GLY A 199 -23.36 8.60 6.25
C GLY A 199 -23.04 7.23 6.83
N SER A 200 -22.14 6.51 6.18
CA SER A 200 -21.69 5.18 6.58
C SER A 200 -20.66 5.26 7.72
N HIS A 201 -20.98 5.97 8.80
CA HIS A 201 -20.07 6.19 9.95
C HIS A 201 -19.82 4.89 10.75
N GLY A 202 -20.72 3.91 10.66
CA GLY A 202 -20.52 2.58 11.24
C GLY A 202 -19.37 1.78 10.61
N TYR A 203 -18.85 2.20 9.46
CA TYR A 203 -17.91 1.43 8.64
C TYR A 203 -16.48 2.00 8.61
N MET A 204 -16.21 3.14 9.27
CA MET A 204 -14.85 3.70 9.35
C MET A 204 -13.98 2.86 10.29
N PRO A 205 -12.79 2.37 9.89
CA PRO A 205 -11.90 1.60 10.76
C PRO A 205 -11.42 2.40 11.99
N ASP A 206 -11.18 1.70 13.11
CA ASP A 206 -10.77 2.33 14.38
C ASP A 206 -9.50 3.18 14.24
N PHE A 207 -8.50 2.74 13.45
CA PHE A 207 -7.24 3.47 13.32
C PHE A 207 -7.44 4.87 12.69
N LEU A 208 -8.36 5.02 11.73
CA LEU A 208 -8.65 6.30 11.08
C LEU A 208 -9.43 7.23 12.01
N LEU A 209 -10.39 6.69 12.75
CA LEU A 209 -11.12 7.42 13.78
C LEU A 209 -10.19 7.87 14.92
N ASN A 210 -9.24 7.02 15.31
CA ASN A 210 -8.21 7.36 16.28
C ASN A 210 -7.26 8.44 15.74
N ASP A 211 -6.90 8.42 14.45
CA ASP A 211 -6.12 9.50 13.81
C ASP A 211 -6.89 10.84 13.81
N VAL A 212 -8.21 10.82 13.58
CA VAL A 212 -9.09 12.01 13.74
C VAL A 212 -9.09 12.51 15.19
N ILE A 213 -9.25 11.63 16.17
CA ILE A 213 -9.23 11.98 17.60
C ILE A 213 -7.90 12.64 17.97
N GLN A 214 -6.79 12.01 17.56
CA GLN A 214 -5.44 12.51 17.85
C GLN A 214 -5.16 13.86 17.22
N ASN A 215 -5.64 14.14 16.01
CA ASN A 215 -5.30 15.37 15.29
C ASN A 215 -6.32 16.51 15.47
N MET A 216 -7.59 16.20 15.77
CA MET A 216 -8.65 17.22 15.87
C MET A 216 -9.17 17.43 17.30
N TYR A 217 -9.14 16.41 18.15
CA TYR A 217 -9.80 16.43 19.48
C TYR A 217 -8.84 16.46 20.67
N SER A 218 -7.59 15.99 20.51
CA SER A 218 -6.62 15.88 21.61
C SER A 218 -6.10 17.23 22.13
N LYS A 219 -5.88 18.20 21.23
CA LYS A 219 -5.26 19.49 21.58
C LYS A 219 -6.18 20.34 22.45
N ASN A 220 -5.61 20.91 23.51
CA ASN A 220 -6.27 21.77 24.49
C ASN A 220 -7.50 21.14 25.16
N ARG A 221 -7.56 19.80 25.26
CA ARG A 221 -8.74 19.08 25.72
C ARG A 221 -9.26 19.57 27.08
N LYS A 222 -8.39 19.78 28.06
CA LYS A 222 -8.76 20.28 29.40
C LYS A 222 -9.48 21.65 29.30
N MET A 223 -8.90 22.59 28.55
CA MET A 223 -9.50 23.92 28.36
C MET A 223 -10.82 23.85 27.59
N LYS A 224 -10.95 22.90 26.64
CA LYS A 224 -12.21 22.67 25.92
C LYS A 224 -13.30 22.11 26.84
N ILE A 225 -12.96 21.24 27.79
CA ILE A 225 -13.91 20.78 28.84
C ILE A 225 -14.34 21.97 29.70
N GLU A 226 -13.38 22.76 30.20
CA GLU A 226 -13.68 23.99 30.98
C GLU A 226 -14.57 24.96 30.20
N LEU A 227 -14.43 25.04 28.87
CA LEU A 227 -15.28 25.85 27.99
C LEU A 227 -16.71 25.31 27.87
N LEU A 228 -16.90 23.98 27.85
CA LEU A 228 -18.24 23.37 27.90
C LEU A 228 -18.92 23.58 29.25
N ASP A 229 -18.15 23.53 30.34
CA ASP A 229 -18.65 23.82 31.69
C ASP A 229 -18.95 25.32 31.88
N GLY A 230 -18.21 26.16 31.16
CA GLY A 230 -18.34 27.60 31.20
C GLY A 230 -19.50 28.17 30.39
N LEU A 231 -20.11 27.40 29.48
CA LEU A 231 -21.33 27.79 28.74
C LEU A 231 -22.42 28.34 29.66
N HIS A 232 -22.93 29.54 29.38
CA HIS A 232 -24.06 30.12 30.12
C HIS A 232 -25.38 29.50 29.67
N VAL A 233 -25.48 29.24 28.37
CA VAL A 233 -26.58 28.52 27.76
C VAL A 233 -26.68 27.10 28.36
N GLY A 234 -27.87 26.73 28.85
CA GLY A 234 -28.11 25.44 29.51
C GLY A 234 -27.85 25.38 31.03
N LYS A 235 -27.42 26.46 31.70
CA LYS A 235 -27.23 26.46 33.18
C LYS A 235 -28.48 26.75 33.99
N HIS A 236 -29.50 27.33 33.37
CA HIS A 236 -30.76 27.69 34.01
C HIS A 236 -31.94 27.15 33.18
N ASN A 237 -33.09 26.98 33.84
CA ASN A 237 -34.33 26.60 33.16
C ASN A 237 -34.98 27.78 32.40
N THR A 238 -34.55 29.03 32.69
CA THR A 238 -35.00 30.24 32.00
C THR A 238 -33.98 30.63 30.92
N VAL A 239 -34.48 30.89 29.71
CA VAL A 239 -33.67 31.32 28.56
C VAL A 239 -33.72 32.84 28.47
N HIS A 240 -32.57 33.50 28.59
CA HIS A 240 -32.44 34.95 28.42
C HIS A 240 -31.96 35.29 27.01
N ILE A 241 -32.85 35.16 26.01
CA ILE A 241 -32.60 35.60 24.63
C ILE A 241 -33.30 36.93 24.40
N SER A 242 -32.59 37.86 23.79
CA SER A 242 -33.13 39.15 23.35
C SER A 242 -33.29 39.13 21.82
N PRO A 243 -34.39 39.67 21.28
CA PRO A 243 -34.52 39.89 19.85
C PRO A 243 -33.35 40.72 19.32
N LEU A 244 -32.80 40.32 18.18
CA LEU A 244 -31.70 41.03 17.52
C LEU A 244 -32.24 42.15 16.61
N ARG A 245 -31.47 43.24 16.47
CA ARG A 245 -31.88 44.37 15.60
C ARG A 245 -31.77 44.04 14.12
N GLN A 246 -30.88 43.13 13.77
CA GLN A 246 -30.53 42.70 12.42
C GLN A 246 -31.53 41.69 11.84
N ASP A 247 -31.40 41.43 10.53
CA ASP A 247 -31.98 40.23 9.94
C ASP A 247 -31.24 38.98 10.46
N VAL A 248 -32.01 38.03 10.98
CA VAL A 248 -31.49 36.77 11.50
C VAL A 248 -31.92 35.62 10.60
N PHE A 249 -30.96 34.77 10.27
CA PHE A 249 -31.19 33.60 9.43
C PHE A 249 -30.81 32.33 10.17
N LEU A 250 -31.81 31.52 10.49
CA LEU A 250 -31.62 30.19 11.04
C LEU A 250 -31.52 29.18 9.89
N ILE A 251 -30.48 28.35 9.89
CA ILE A 251 -30.34 27.24 8.95
C ILE A 251 -30.27 25.94 9.73
N TRP A 252 -31.12 24.97 9.42
CA TRP A 252 -31.18 23.73 10.18
C TRP A 252 -31.31 22.51 9.28
N GLY A 253 -30.73 21.38 9.71
CA GLY A 253 -31.00 20.09 9.09
C GLY A 253 -32.29 19.48 9.63
N GLU A 254 -33.14 18.97 8.74
CA GLU A 254 -34.42 18.31 9.08
C GLU A 254 -34.28 17.17 10.10
N HIS A 255 -33.13 16.50 10.13
CA HIS A 255 -32.85 15.35 11.00
C HIS A 255 -31.67 15.60 11.95
N ASP A 256 -31.46 16.85 12.35
CA ASP A 256 -30.51 17.18 13.40
C ASP A 256 -30.93 16.45 14.70
N GLN A 257 -30.10 15.49 15.13
CA GLN A 257 -30.34 14.73 16.35
C GLN A 257 -29.52 15.23 17.55
N LEU A 258 -28.71 16.27 17.35
CA LEU A 258 -27.93 16.89 18.41
C LEU A 258 -28.71 18.09 18.97
N PHE A 259 -29.19 18.97 18.08
CA PHE A 259 -30.18 20.00 18.40
C PHE A 259 -31.45 19.77 17.59
N LEU A 260 -32.47 19.22 18.25
CA LEU A 260 -33.73 18.85 17.62
C LEU A 260 -34.42 20.04 16.97
N MET A 261 -35.20 19.76 15.91
CA MET A 261 -35.93 20.76 15.13
C MET A 261 -36.89 21.62 15.95
N GLU A 262 -37.39 21.16 17.11
CA GLU A 262 -38.20 22.00 17.98
C GLU A 262 -37.43 23.23 18.45
N LYS A 263 -36.12 23.11 18.69
CA LYS A 263 -35.28 24.21 19.15
C LYS A 263 -35.13 25.31 18.10
N ALA A 264 -35.06 24.94 16.83
CA ALA A 264 -35.03 25.90 15.73
C ALA A 264 -36.35 26.71 15.64
N THR A 265 -37.47 26.04 15.90
CA THR A 265 -38.80 26.67 15.87
C THR A 265 -39.00 27.59 17.07
N GLU A 266 -38.68 27.11 18.28
CA GLU A 266 -38.71 27.91 19.52
C GLU A 266 -37.78 29.14 19.40
N LEU A 267 -36.58 28.96 18.85
CA LEU A 267 -35.65 30.07 18.67
C LEU A 267 -36.17 31.13 17.70
N LYS A 268 -36.81 30.71 16.60
CA LYS A 268 -37.44 31.63 15.66
C LYS A 268 -38.51 32.48 16.34
N GLU A 269 -39.34 31.87 17.19
CA GLU A 269 -40.37 32.57 17.95
C GLU A 269 -39.76 33.58 18.93
N LEU A 270 -38.70 33.19 19.66
CA LEU A 270 -38.01 34.05 20.62
C LEU A 270 -37.31 35.26 19.97
N LEU A 271 -36.73 35.09 18.78
CA LEU A 271 -36.03 36.16 18.06
C LEU A 271 -36.97 37.07 17.24
N GLY A 272 -38.23 36.68 17.06
CA GLY A 272 -39.27 37.51 16.45
C GLY A 272 -39.23 37.59 14.92
N GLU A 273 -40.02 38.50 14.36
CA GLU A 273 -40.40 38.53 12.93
C GLU A 273 -39.24 38.73 11.94
N LYS A 274 -38.12 39.31 12.38
CA LYS A 274 -36.90 39.47 11.56
C LYS A 274 -36.14 38.15 11.33
N THR A 275 -36.59 37.07 11.97
CA THR A 275 -35.94 35.76 11.90
C THR A 275 -36.56 34.87 10.83
N LYS A 276 -35.74 34.44 9.87
CA LYS A 276 -36.13 33.46 8.84
C LYS A 276 -35.47 32.13 9.13
N LEU A 277 -36.24 31.05 9.06
CA LEU A 277 -35.77 29.67 9.24
C LEU A 277 -35.80 28.95 7.90
N GLU A 278 -34.64 28.46 7.48
CA GLU A 278 -34.44 27.61 6.30
C GLU A 278 -34.07 26.19 6.74
N VAL A 279 -34.90 25.22 6.37
CA VAL A 279 -34.69 23.81 6.73
C VAL A 279 -34.18 23.05 5.52
N ILE A 280 -33.02 22.43 5.66
CA ILE A 280 -32.41 21.58 4.66
C ILE A 280 -32.88 20.14 4.87
N LYS A 281 -33.69 19.65 3.92
CA LYS A 281 -34.26 18.29 3.96
C LYS A 281 -33.18 17.22 3.93
N ASN A 282 -33.41 16.07 4.56
CA ASN A 282 -32.48 14.93 4.59
C ASN A 282 -31.06 15.35 5.02
N THR A 283 -30.93 16.12 6.09
CA THR A 283 -29.66 16.68 6.57
C THR A 283 -29.68 16.74 8.09
N GLY A 284 -28.54 16.45 8.73
CA GLY A 284 -28.37 16.42 10.17
C GLY A 284 -27.81 17.74 10.73
N HIS A 285 -27.00 17.65 11.77
CA HIS A 285 -26.44 18.75 12.54
C HIS A 285 -25.40 19.60 11.79
N ALA A 286 -24.80 19.09 10.71
CA ALA A 286 -23.74 19.78 9.97
C ALA A 286 -24.17 20.09 8.52
N PRO A 287 -25.19 20.94 8.29
CA PRO A 287 -25.71 21.23 6.96
C PRO A 287 -24.68 21.80 5.99
N GLN A 288 -23.72 22.57 6.50
CA GLN A 288 -22.60 23.14 5.74
C GLN A 288 -21.62 22.08 5.23
N ILE A 289 -21.57 20.91 5.87
CA ILE A 289 -20.72 19.78 5.45
C ILE A 289 -21.52 18.76 4.64
N GLU A 290 -22.75 18.42 5.06
CA GLU A 290 -23.57 17.40 4.39
C GLU A 290 -24.12 17.86 3.05
N LYS A 291 -24.47 19.15 2.91
CA LYS A 291 -25.02 19.72 1.68
C LYS A 291 -24.40 21.09 1.38
N PRO A 292 -23.08 21.15 1.13
CA PRO A 292 -22.35 22.41 1.03
C PRO A 292 -22.90 23.31 -0.08
N ALA A 293 -23.21 22.77 -1.27
CA ALA A 293 -23.75 23.58 -2.36
C ALA A 293 -25.12 24.21 -2.02
N GLN A 294 -26.00 23.46 -1.33
CA GLN A 294 -27.31 23.98 -0.94
C GLN A 294 -27.17 25.00 0.19
N PHE A 295 -26.36 24.70 1.20
CA PHE A 295 -26.03 25.61 2.30
C PHE A 295 -25.46 26.93 1.77
N ASN A 296 -24.48 26.87 0.86
CA ASN A 296 -23.83 28.03 0.26
C ASN A 296 -24.83 28.90 -0.51
N LYS A 297 -25.70 28.28 -1.32
CA LYS A 297 -26.77 28.98 -2.04
C LYS A 297 -27.74 29.70 -1.09
N ILE A 298 -28.14 29.03 0.01
CA ILE A 298 -29.04 29.61 1.01
C ILE A 298 -28.35 30.80 1.68
N VAL A 299 -27.16 30.63 2.26
CA VAL A 299 -26.41 31.71 2.92
C VAL A 299 -26.20 32.89 1.97
N TYR A 300 -25.76 32.64 0.74
CA TYR A 300 -25.56 33.68 -0.27
C TYR A 300 -26.83 34.48 -0.54
N LYS A 301 -27.96 33.80 -0.79
CA LYS A 301 -29.26 34.41 -1.05
C LYS A 301 -29.73 35.28 0.13
N LEU A 302 -29.52 34.80 1.36
CA LEU A 302 -29.97 35.50 2.56
C LEU A 302 -29.11 36.75 2.84
N LEU A 303 -27.80 36.67 2.60
CA LEU A 303 -26.89 37.80 2.78
C LEU A 303 -27.07 38.89 1.70
N LEU A 304 -27.14 38.52 0.40
CA LEU A 304 -27.11 39.49 -0.72
C LEU A 304 -28.45 39.67 -1.46
N GLY A 305 -29.50 38.92 -1.13
CA GLY A 305 -30.89 39.19 -1.56
C GLY A 305 -31.28 38.80 -2.99
N SER A 306 -30.38 38.88 -3.98
CA SER A 306 -30.67 38.48 -5.37
C SER A 306 -29.64 37.49 -5.91
N PHE A 307 -30.15 36.40 -6.50
CA PHE A 307 -29.38 35.39 -7.20
C PHE A 307 -29.59 35.64 -8.69
N SER A 308 -28.53 35.97 -9.43
CA SER A 308 -28.50 35.70 -10.88
C SER A 308 -27.97 34.27 -11.04
N PRO A 309 -28.81 33.27 -11.33
CA PRO A 309 -28.33 31.91 -11.52
C PRO A 309 -27.41 31.83 -12.74
N PRO A 310 -26.32 31.06 -12.68
CA PRO A 310 -25.93 30.29 -13.87
C PRO A 310 -27.11 29.35 -14.23
N PRO A 311 -27.41 29.12 -15.53
CA PRO A 311 -28.59 28.35 -15.94
C PRO A 311 -28.60 26.94 -15.32
N GLU A 312 -29.70 26.60 -14.64
CA GLU A 312 -29.94 25.27 -14.10
C GLU A 312 -30.34 24.30 -15.22
N ILE A 313 -29.57 23.22 -15.39
CA ILE A 313 -30.00 22.04 -16.14
C ILE A 313 -30.93 21.23 -15.23
N LYS A 314 -32.23 21.21 -15.56
CA LYS A 314 -33.19 20.33 -14.89
C LYS A 314 -32.91 18.87 -15.27
N PRO A 315 -32.70 17.95 -14.31
CA PRO A 315 -32.71 16.52 -14.61
C PRO A 315 -34.14 16.09 -14.94
N ASN A 316 -34.32 15.41 -16.06
CA ASN A 316 -35.61 14.84 -16.46
C ASN A 316 -36.17 13.92 -15.38
N GLN A 317 -37.44 14.14 -15.04
CA GLN A 317 -38.22 13.25 -14.19
C GLN A 317 -38.55 11.96 -14.94
N THR A 318 -37.86 10.87 -14.61
CA THR A 318 -38.36 9.51 -14.87
C THR A 318 -38.34 8.72 -13.57
N LYS A 319 -39.54 8.41 -13.06
CA LYS A 319 -39.75 7.51 -11.91
C LYS A 319 -39.16 6.12 -12.24
N PRO A 320 -38.37 5.50 -11.34
CA PRO A 320 -37.90 4.14 -11.59
C PRO A 320 -39.04 3.15 -11.30
N ASN A 321 -39.43 2.40 -12.33
CA ASN A 321 -40.26 1.22 -12.17
C ASN A 321 -39.49 0.16 -11.38
N LYS A 322 -40.11 -0.35 -10.32
CA LYS A 322 -39.69 -1.56 -9.61
C LYS A 322 -39.78 -2.75 -10.56
N ARG A 323 -38.65 -3.32 -10.99
CA ARG A 323 -38.56 -4.73 -11.40
C ARG A 323 -37.23 -5.31 -10.91
N PHE A 324 -37.37 -6.42 -10.19
CA PHE A 324 -36.34 -7.32 -9.70
C PHE A 324 -35.73 -8.17 -10.83
N PHE A 325 -34.60 -8.83 -10.52
CA PHE A 325 -33.85 -9.92 -11.21
C PHE A 325 -32.62 -9.51 -12.07
N PRO A 326 -31.59 -10.38 -12.21
CA PRO A 326 -30.96 -11.29 -11.24
C PRO A 326 -29.43 -11.03 -11.11
N THR A 327 -28.86 -11.38 -9.96
CA THR A 327 -27.43 -11.30 -9.63
C THR A 327 -26.60 -12.32 -10.42
N GLN A 328 -25.64 -11.85 -11.23
CA GLN A 328 -24.45 -12.62 -11.61
C GLN A 328 -23.26 -12.05 -10.85
N SER A 329 -22.63 -12.92 -10.06
CA SER A 329 -21.65 -12.60 -9.02
C SER A 329 -20.27 -12.33 -9.63
N LEU A 330 -19.74 -11.12 -9.39
CA LEU A 330 -18.32 -10.79 -9.53
C LEU A 330 -17.75 -10.65 -8.11
N THR A 331 -16.95 -11.62 -7.69
CA THR A 331 -16.31 -11.67 -6.37
C THR A 331 -14.93 -11.01 -6.45
N MET A 332 -14.79 -9.78 -5.95
CA MET A 332 -13.49 -9.17 -5.61
C MET A 332 -13.17 -9.51 -4.15
N ALA A 333 -12.03 -10.17 -3.91
CA ALA A 333 -11.52 -10.49 -2.58
C ALA A 333 -10.69 -9.31 -2.02
N PHE A 334 -11.02 -8.85 -0.81
CA PHE A 334 -10.25 -7.87 -0.04
C PHE A 334 -9.63 -8.56 1.19
N GLY A 335 -8.30 -8.67 1.22
CA GLY A 335 -7.51 -9.03 2.39
C GLY A 335 -6.74 -7.81 2.91
N PHE A 336 -6.74 -7.61 4.23
CA PHE A 336 -6.20 -6.42 4.89
C PHE A 336 -4.67 -6.49 5.05
N SER A 337 -3.92 -5.85 4.14
CA SER A 337 -2.59 -5.30 4.44
C SER A 337 -2.41 -3.95 3.74
N CYS A 338 -2.29 -2.89 4.56
CA CYS A 338 -1.85 -1.53 4.27
C CYS A 338 -2.42 -0.78 3.03
N PHE A 339 -3.30 0.18 3.29
CA PHE A 339 -3.89 1.13 2.33
C PHE A 339 -2.86 1.78 1.37
N SER A 340 -2.89 1.40 0.08
CA SER A 340 -2.24 2.20 -0.98
C SER A 340 -3.17 3.34 -1.40
N ILE A 341 -2.72 4.57 -1.20
CA ILE A 341 -3.42 5.80 -1.64
C ILE A 341 -3.60 5.79 -3.15
N ILE A 342 -2.65 5.21 -3.88
CA ILE A 342 -2.68 5.05 -5.34
C ILE A 342 -3.80 4.10 -5.77
N SER A 343 -4.04 3.00 -5.05
CA SER A 343 -5.14 2.08 -5.34
C SER A 343 -6.53 2.72 -5.11
N LEU A 344 -6.67 3.53 -4.07
CA LEU A 344 -7.90 4.30 -3.82
C LEU A 344 -8.11 5.38 -4.88
N TRP A 345 -7.06 6.10 -5.26
CA TRP A 345 -7.09 7.08 -6.33
C TRP A 345 -7.44 6.42 -7.66
N GLY A 346 -6.84 5.27 -8.00
CA GLY A 346 -7.19 4.47 -9.18
C GLY A 346 -8.67 4.06 -9.20
N ALA A 347 -9.25 3.69 -8.05
CA ALA A 347 -10.68 3.41 -7.96
C ALA A 347 -11.55 4.66 -8.22
N TYR A 348 -11.16 5.83 -7.69
CA TYR A 348 -11.82 7.10 -7.98
C TYR A 348 -11.74 7.47 -9.46
N LEU A 349 -10.58 7.32 -10.10
CA LEU A 349 -10.40 7.58 -11.54
C LEU A 349 -11.32 6.70 -12.39
N ARG A 350 -11.44 5.40 -12.07
CA ARG A 350 -12.37 4.48 -12.75
C ARG A 350 -13.84 4.91 -12.59
N TYR A 351 -14.20 5.41 -11.41
CA TYR A 351 -15.54 5.97 -11.16
C TYR A 351 -15.79 7.23 -11.99
N SER A 352 -14.85 8.17 -12.05
CA SER A 352 -14.95 9.40 -12.84
C SER A 352 -15.22 9.12 -14.32
N PHE A 353 -14.47 8.16 -14.90
CA PHE A 353 -14.69 7.72 -16.28
C PHE A 353 -16.07 7.07 -16.48
N SER A 354 -16.48 6.23 -15.53
CA SER A 354 -17.80 5.59 -15.55
C SER A 354 -18.95 6.59 -15.46
N ALA A 355 -18.79 7.64 -14.63
CA ALA A 355 -19.74 8.72 -14.45
C ALA A 355 -19.86 9.61 -15.70
N ALA A 356 -18.80 9.71 -16.49
CA ALA A 356 -18.81 10.37 -17.80
C ALA A 356 -19.42 9.52 -18.93
N GLY A 357 -19.95 8.33 -18.61
CA GLY A 357 -20.61 7.45 -19.58
C GLY A 357 -19.69 6.48 -20.31
N LEU A 358 -18.43 6.35 -19.87
CA LEU A 358 -17.47 5.41 -20.44
C LEU A 358 -17.49 4.06 -19.70
N SER A 359 -17.05 3.02 -20.38
CA SER A 359 -16.76 1.71 -19.81
C SER A 359 -15.40 1.21 -20.27
N ALA A 360 -14.64 0.68 -19.32
CA ALA A 360 -13.44 -0.11 -19.57
C ALA A 360 -13.82 -1.36 -20.37
N GLN A 361 -13.11 -1.57 -21.47
CA GLN A 361 -13.32 -2.65 -22.43
C GLN A 361 -11.96 -3.17 -22.87
N THR A 362 -11.90 -4.46 -23.17
CA THR A 362 -10.71 -5.11 -23.67
C THR A 362 -11.06 -5.78 -24.99
N ILE A 363 -10.33 -5.45 -26.04
CA ILE A 363 -10.53 -6.01 -27.37
C ILE A 363 -9.21 -6.58 -27.85
N ASP A 364 -9.25 -7.84 -28.24
CA ASP A 364 -8.21 -8.43 -29.06
C ASP A 364 -8.33 -7.86 -30.49
N ILE A 365 -7.26 -7.26 -30.98
CA ILE A 365 -7.20 -6.63 -32.30
C ILE A 365 -6.52 -7.50 -33.36
N ASP A 366 -5.83 -8.57 -32.97
CA ASP A 366 -4.96 -9.39 -33.84
C ASP A 366 -4.95 -10.88 -33.41
N ASP A 367 -6.12 -11.52 -33.34
CA ASP A 367 -6.29 -12.97 -33.13
C ASP A 367 -5.36 -13.58 -32.04
N ASP A 368 -5.50 -13.07 -30.82
CA ASP A 368 -4.73 -13.37 -29.60
C ASP A 368 -3.25 -12.92 -29.61
N GLU A 369 -2.81 -12.13 -30.60
CA GLU A 369 -1.47 -11.54 -30.62
C GLU A 369 -1.41 -10.21 -29.85
N THR A 370 -2.37 -9.30 -30.07
CA THR A 370 -2.39 -7.97 -29.44
C THR A 370 -3.75 -7.64 -28.86
N THR A 371 -3.78 -7.33 -27.57
CA THR A 371 -4.98 -6.96 -26.82
C THR A 371 -4.88 -5.53 -26.35
N ILE A 372 -5.87 -4.70 -26.67
CA ILE A 372 -5.95 -3.32 -26.19
C ILE A 372 -7.06 -3.19 -25.14
N HIS A 373 -6.67 -2.68 -23.97
CA HIS A 373 -7.58 -2.16 -22.98
C HIS A 373 -7.85 -0.68 -23.23
N TYR A 374 -9.12 -0.29 -23.31
CA TYR A 374 -9.53 1.09 -23.56
C TYR A 374 -10.81 1.46 -22.82
N TRP A 375 -10.99 2.76 -22.59
CA TRP A 375 -12.26 3.32 -22.14
C TRP A 375 -13.02 3.86 -23.35
N GLY A 376 -14.23 3.35 -23.57
CA GLY A 376 -15.10 3.77 -24.67
C GLY A 376 -16.55 3.97 -24.24
N PRO A 377 -17.43 4.46 -25.11
CA PRO A 377 -18.84 4.67 -24.79
C PRO A 377 -19.54 3.34 -24.47
N LYS A 378 -20.41 3.32 -23.45
CA LYS A 378 -21.19 2.13 -23.04
C LYS A 378 -22.19 1.64 -24.11
N SER A 379 -22.75 2.56 -24.88
CA SER A 379 -23.61 2.28 -26.03
C SER A 379 -23.64 3.54 -26.91
N PRO A 380 -23.28 3.48 -28.20
CA PRO A 380 -23.42 4.63 -29.08
C PRO A 380 -24.91 4.92 -29.26
N ASP A 381 -25.34 6.13 -28.86
CA ASP A 381 -26.72 6.57 -29.07
C ASP A 381 -27.01 6.63 -30.58
N PRO A 382 -27.87 5.75 -31.12
CA PRO A 382 -28.15 5.71 -32.55
C PRO A 382 -28.89 6.95 -33.05
N THR A 383 -29.47 7.75 -32.14
CA THR A 383 -30.33 8.88 -32.45
C THR A 383 -29.59 10.22 -32.49
N ASN A 384 -28.39 10.31 -31.90
CA ASN A 384 -27.53 11.49 -31.95
C ASN A 384 -26.03 11.12 -31.83
N PRO A 385 -25.37 10.71 -32.92
CA PRO A 385 -24.00 10.22 -32.88
C PRO A 385 -23.01 11.38 -32.65
N LYS A 386 -22.36 11.37 -31.48
CA LYS A 386 -21.29 12.34 -31.18
C LYS A 386 -20.04 12.06 -32.02
N PRO A 387 -19.28 13.09 -32.44
CA PRO A 387 -18.01 12.91 -33.13
C PRO A 387 -17.02 12.06 -32.31
N PRO A 388 -16.37 11.04 -32.90
CA PRO A 388 -15.38 10.23 -32.20
C PRO A 388 -14.09 11.00 -31.91
N LEU A 389 -13.59 10.92 -30.68
CA LEU A 389 -12.34 11.55 -30.22
C LEU A 389 -11.47 10.53 -29.51
N VAL A 390 -10.26 10.32 -30.04
CA VAL A 390 -9.23 9.44 -29.48
C VAL A 390 -8.26 10.24 -28.63
N LEU A 391 -8.09 9.87 -27.36
CA LEU A 391 -7.14 10.49 -26.44
C LEU A 391 -5.98 9.54 -26.11
N LEU A 392 -4.77 9.89 -26.53
CA LEU A 392 -3.55 9.06 -26.41
C LEU A 392 -2.63 9.62 -25.32
N HIS A 393 -2.40 8.84 -24.27
CA HIS A 393 -1.59 9.24 -23.13
C HIS A 393 -0.07 9.21 -23.44
N GLY A 394 0.71 9.96 -22.65
CA GLY A 394 2.16 9.99 -22.73
C GLY A 394 2.83 8.85 -21.97
N PHE A 395 4.16 8.85 -21.96
CA PHE A 395 4.97 7.89 -21.19
C PHE A 395 4.78 8.14 -19.67
N GLY A 396 4.61 7.08 -18.88
CA GLY A 396 4.31 7.16 -17.44
C GLY A 396 3.03 6.40 -17.06
N PRO A 397 2.11 6.98 -16.26
CA PRO A 397 0.93 6.26 -15.79
C PRO A 397 -0.13 6.07 -16.88
N ASP A 398 -1.00 5.07 -16.71
CA ASP A 398 -2.02 4.66 -17.69
C ASP A 398 -3.00 5.78 -18.07
N ALA A 399 -3.78 5.55 -19.14
CA ALA A 399 -4.58 6.59 -19.78
C ALA A 399 -5.57 7.30 -18.83
N HIS A 400 -6.13 6.58 -17.86
CA HIS A 400 -7.09 7.13 -16.92
C HIS A 400 -6.47 8.05 -15.86
N TRP A 401 -5.16 7.95 -15.61
CA TRP A 401 -4.43 8.88 -14.76
C TRP A 401 -4.14 10.20 -15.47
N GLN A 402 -3.83 10.16 -16.77
CA GLN A 402 -3.44 11.35 -17.52
C GLN A 402 -4.62 12.15 -18.08
N TRP A 403 -5.78 11.51 -18.31
CA TRP A 403 -6.93 12.13 -18.98
C TRP A 403 -8.13 12.43 -18.08
N ASN A 404 -8.05 12.18 -16.76
CA ASN A 404 -9.19 12.34 -15.86
C ASN A 404 -9.82 13.74 -15.85
N GLN A 405 -8.99 14.79 -15.94
CA GLN A 405 -9.47 16.18 -15.96
C GLN A 405 -10.17 16.56 -17.28
N GLN A 406 -10.04 15.73 -18.31
CA GLN A 406 -10.56 15.95 -19.66
C GLN A 406 -11.87 15.20 -19.91
N VAL A 407 -12.03 14.02 -19.31
CA VAL A 407 -13.09 13.07 -19.63
C VAL A 407 -14.49 13.67 -19.44
N ALA A 408 -14.78 14.30 -18.30
CA ALA A 408 -16.09 14.91 -18.03
C ALA A 408 -16.39 16.13 -18.94
N PHE A 409 -15.35 16.78 -19.46
CA PHE A 409 -15.48 17.93 -20.35
C PHE A 409 -15.76 17.48 -21.79
N PHE A 410 -14.93 16.59 -22.36
CA PHE A 410 -15.08 16.18 -23.75
C PHE A 410 -16.20 15.15 -23.98
N ALA A 411 -16.56 14.32 -23.00
CA ALA A 411 -17.64 13.33 -23.15
C ALA A 411 -19.02 13.96 -23.41
N ARG A 412 -19.17 15.26 -23.16
CA ARG A 412 -20.38 16.03 -23.47
C ARG A 412 -20.59 16.18 -24.96
N GLU A 413 -19.53 16.42 -25.71
CA GLU A 413 -19.56 16.79 -27.13
C GLU A 413 -18.99 15.70 -28.05
N PHE A 414 -18.16 14.80 -27.52
CA PHE A 414 -17.48 13.75 -28.28
C PHE A 414 -17.80 12.35 -27.73
N ALA A 415 -17.76 11.36 -28.62
CA ALA A 415 -17.67 9.95 -28.24
C ALA A 415 -16.19 9.63 -27.95
N LEU A 416 -15.83 9.50 -26.68
CA LEU A 416 -14.42 9.33 -26.27
C LEU A 416 -13.96 7.88 -26.41
N TYR A 417 -12.80 7.71 -27.01
CA TYR A 417 -12.04 6.47 -27.06
C TYR A 417 -10.66 6.72 -26.45
N ILE A 418 -10.40 6.13 -25.29
CA ILE A 418 -9.19 6.40 -24.50
C ILE A 418 -8.46 5.07 -24.30
N PRO A 419 -7.64 4.63 -25.28
CA PRO A 419 -6.87 3.39 -25.15
C PRO A 419 -5.68 3.57 -24.21
N ASN A 420 -5.38 2.51 -23.45
CA ASN A 420 -4.03 2.31 -22.96
C ASN A 420 -3.19 1.86 -24.16
N LEU A 421 -2.09 2.56 -24.43
CA LEU A 421 -1.12 2.13 -25.43
C LEU A 421 -0.57 0.74 -25.05
N VAL A 422 -0.13 -0.05 -26.02
CA VAL A 422 0.41 -1.39 -25.77
C VAL A 422 1.60 -1.26 -24.81
N PHE A 423 1.70 -2.16 -23.83
CA PHE A 423 2.65 -2.12 -22.70
C PHE A 423 2.28 -1.17 -21.54
N PHE A 424 1.15 -0.47 -21.63
CA PHE A 424 0.60 0.35 -20.56
C PHE A 424 -0.73 -0.25 -20.08
N GLY A 425 -0.98 -0.14 -18.77
CA GLY A 425 -2.10 -0.80 -18.08
C GLY A 425 -2.27 -2.26 -18.50
N ASP A 426 -3.50 -2.63 -18.85
CA ASP A 426 -3.84 -4.00 -19.24
C ASP A 426 -3.68 -4.27 -20.76
N SER A 427 -3.11 -3.34 -21.54
CA SER A 427 -2.85 -3.55 -22.98
C SER A 427 -1.57 -4.34 -23.20
N THR A 428 -1.65 -5.46 -23.91
CA THR A 428 -0.55 -6.43 -24.06
C THR A 428 -0.37 -6.88 -25.51
N THR A 429 0.83 -7.32 -25.87
CA THR A 429 1.11 -7.96 -27.17
C THR A 429 2.15 -9.05 -27.04
N LYS A 430 2.06 -10.07 -27.90
CA LYS A 430 3.10 -11.09 -28.13
C LYS A 430 4.13 -10.66 -29.18
N SER A 431 3.84 -9.61 -29.95
CA SER A 431 4.77 -9.06 -30.95
C SER A 431 6.07 -8.61 -30.30
N LEU A 432 7.18 -8.70 -31.03
CA LEU A 432 8.48 -8.15 -30.63
C LEU A 432 8.66 -6.68 -31.06
N GLU A 433 7.72 -6.10 -31.80
CA GLU A 433 7.83 -4.73 -32.28
C GLU A 433 7.55 -3.71 -31.15
N ARG A 434 8.38 -2.66 -31.07
CA ARG A 434 8.32 -1.65 -29.99
C ARG A 434 8.22 -0.20 -30.51
N SER A 435 7.95 -0.04 -31.81
CA SER A 435 7.95 1.27 -32.47
C SER A 435 6.69 2.09 -32.13
N GLU A 436 6.77 3.43 -32.20
CA GLU A 436 5.61 4.32 -32.12
C GLU A 436 4.64 4.07 -33.28
N MET A 437 5.17 3.60 -34.40
CA MET A 437 4.39 3.17 -35.56
C MET A 437 3.55 1.93 -35.24
N PHE A 438 4.12 0.94 -34.56
CA PHE A 438 3.37 -0.23 -34.07
C PHE A 438 2.23 0.20 -33.15
N GLN A 439 2.49 1.08 -32.19
CA GLN A 439 1.45 1.64 -31.32
C GLN A 439 0.32 2.30 -32.13
N ALA A 440 0.67 3.08 -33.16
CA ALA A 440 -0.31 3.74 -34.04
C ALA A 440 -1.12 2.72 -34.86
N VAL A 441 -0.49 1.65 -35.34
CA VAL A 441 -1.15 0.52 -36.00
C VAL A 441 -2.12 -0.19 -35.06
N SER A 442 -1.71 -0.48 -33.83
CA SER A 442 -2.57 -1.13 -32.85
C SER A 442 -3.81 -0.28 -32.54
N VAL A 443 -3.65 1.03 -32.31
CA VAL A 443 -4.80 1.93 -32.11
C VAL A 443 -5.66 2.05 -33.38
N GLY A 444 -5.06 2.09 -34.57
CA GLY A 444 -5.79 2.10 -35.84
C GLY A 444 -6.67 0.86 -36.01
N LYS A 445 -6.15 -0.33 -35.70
CA LYS A 445 -6.90 -1.61 -35.71
C LYS A 445 -8.01 -1.64 -34.67
N LEU A 446 -7.79 -1.08 -33.48
CA LEU A 446 -8.85 -0.91 -32.49
C LEU A 446 -10.02 -0.11 -33.06
N MET A 447 -9.75 1.06 -33.65
CA MET A 447 -10.81 1.91 -34.21
C MET A 447 -11.56 1.21 -35.36
N GLU A 448 -10.86 0.41 -36.15
CA GLU A 448 -11.45 -0.42 -37.21
C GLU A 448 -12.37 -1.51 -36.66
N LYS A 449 -11.93 -2.29 -35.66
CA LYS A 449 -12.77 -3.30 -34.99
C LYS A 449 -14.00 -2.67 -34.32
N LEU A 450 -13.89 -1.43 -33.85
CA LEU A 450 -15.00 -0.65 -33.29
C LEU A 450 -15.94 -0.06 -34.34
N GLY A 451 -15.64 -0.22 -35.64
CA GLY A 451 -16.43 0.32 -36.74
C GLY A 451 -16.34 1.84 -36.88
N VAL A 452 -15.36 2.48 -36.24
CA VAL A 452 -15.19 3.94 -36.23
C VAL A 452 -14.28 4.36 -37.39
N LYS A 453 -14.91 4.74 -38.50
CA LYS A 453 -14.20 5.03 -39.77
C LYS A 453 -13.46 6.37 -39.79
N ARG A 454 -13.94 7.37 -39.03
CA ARG A 454 -13.37 8.72 -38.99
C ARG A 454 -13.39 9.29 -37.58
N TYR A 455 -12.29 9.89 -37.16
CA TYR A 455 -12.12 10.35 -35.78
C TYR A 455 -11.11 11.50 -35.63
N TYR A 456 -11.22 12.22 -34.53
CA TYR A 456 -10.23 13.19 -34.06
C TYR A 456 -9.20 12.50 -33.18
N VAL A 457 -7.94 12.94 -33.20
CA VAL A 457 -6.88 12.38 -32.34
C VAL A 457 -6.19 13.48 -31.55
N VAL A 458 -6.05 13.28 -30.25
CA VAL A 458 -5.27 14.14 -29.35
C VAL A 458 -4.25 13.26 -28.64
N GLY A 459 -2.96 13.57 -28.80
CA GLY A 459 -1.88 12.86 -28.13
C GLY A 459 -1.00 13.81 -27.33
N THR A 460 -0.54 13.38 -26.15
CA THR A 460 0.40 14.12 -25.31
C THR A 460 1.71 13.35 -25.13
N SER A 461 2.85 14.04 -25.14
CA SER A 461 4.19 13.44 -24.99
C SER A 461 4.37 12.22 -25.92
N TYR A 462 4.69 11.03 -25.43
CA TYR A 462 4.78 9.80 -26.24
C TYR A 462 3.53 9.54 -27.10
N GLY A 463 2.32 9.73 -26.56
CA GLY A 463 1.06 9.59 -27.29
C GLY A 463 0.90 10.58 -28.44
N GLY A 464 1.62 11.70 -28.43
CA GLY A 464 1.67 12.63 -29.57
C GLY A 464 2.52 12.14 -30.74
N TYR A 465 3.54 11.29 -30.51
CA TYR A 465 4.24 10.58 -31.59
C TYR A 465 3.29 9.57 -32.26
N VAL A 466 2.54 8.82 -31.45
CA VAL A 466 1.51 7.89 -31.93
C VAL A 466 0.44 8.64 -32.73
N ALA A 467 -0.07 9.76 -32.21
CA ALA A 467 -1.05 10.60 -32.90
C ALA A 467 -0.54 11.12 -34.25
N TYR A 468 0.73 11.54 -34.31
CA TYR A 468 1.39 11.96 -35.54
C TYR A 468 1.44 10.82 -36.57
N HIS A 469 1.85 9.63 -36.16
CA HIS A 469 1.91 8.46 -37.04
C HIS A 469 0.53 8.04 -37.55
N MET A 470 -0.51 8.06 -36.70
CA MET A 470 -1.89 7.81 -37.14
C MET A 470 -2.34 8.82 -38.20
N ALA A 471 -2.04 10.10 -38.00
CA ALA A 471 -2.37 11.16 -38.94
C ALA A 471 -1.60 11.04 -40.26
N ALA A 472 -0.35 10.58 -40.21
CA ALA A 472 0.50 10.37 -41.39
C ALA A 472 0.05 9.16 -42.22
N MET A 473 -0.29 8.06 -41.56
CA MET A 473 -0.66 6.81 -42.22
C MET A 473 -2.10 6.82 -42.76
N TRP A 474 -3.03 7.46 -42.04
CA TRP A 474 -4.45 7.46 -42.39
C TRP A 474 -5.07 8.87 -42.39
N PRO A 475 -4.60 9.79 -43.26
CA PRO A 475 -5.18 11.12 -43.38
C PRO A 475 -6.66 11.12 -43.76
N GLU A 476 -7.17 10.03 -44.36
CA GLU A 476 -8.58 9.83 -44.67
C GLU A 476 -9.42 9.42 -43.44
N ARG A 477 -8.79 8.80 -42.43
CA ARG A 477 -9.44 8.39 -41.16
C ARG A 477 -9.32 9.47 -40.08
N VAL A 478 -8.19 10.20 -40.04
CA VAL A 478 -7.93 11.25 -39.04
C VAL A 478 -8.40 12.61 -39.54
N GLU A 479 -9.43 13.18 -38.90
CA GLU A 479 -10.01 14.46 -39.33
C GLU A 479 -9.16 15.66 -38.91
N LYS A 480 -8.70 15.67 -37.65
CA LYS A 480 -7.74 16.64 -37.10
C LYS A 480 -6.88 15.96 -36.05
N VAL A 481 -5.63 16.41 -35.93
CA VAL A 481 -4.69 15.92 -34.92
C VAL A 481 -4.21 17.05 -34.03
N VAL A 482 -4.23 16.81 -32.72
CA VAL A 482 -3.57 17.66 -31.72
C VAL A 482 -2.37 16.92 -31.16
N ILE A 483 -1.19 17.55 -31.27
CA ILE A 483 0.09 17.05 -30.76
C ILE A 483 0.49 17.97 -29.61
N ALA A 484 0.41 17.49 -28.38
CA ALA A 484 0.68 18.26 -27.17
C ALA A 484 2.01 17.85 -26.54
N SER A 485 2.92 18.82 -26.35
CA SER A 485 4.23 18.57 -25.71
C SER A 485 4.97 17.34 -26.28
N SER A 486 5.03 17.19 -27.61
CA SER A 486 5.67 16.04 -28.28
C SER A 486 6.59 16.49 -29.40
N ALA A 487 7.89 16.45 -29.16
CA ALA A 487 8.88 16.89 -30.14
C ALA A 487 9.18 15.82 -31.19
N VAL A 488 8.22 15.52 -32.07
CA VAL A 488 8.36 14.53 -33.17
C VAL A 488 9.49 14.86 -34.16
N ASN A 489 10.03 16.08 -34.10
CA ASN A 489 11.18 16.57 -34.86
C ASN A 489 12.54 16.39 -34.16
N THR A 490 12.61 15.76 -32.99
CA THR A 490 13.86 15.57 -32.22
C THR A 490 14.86 14.70 -32.97
N LYS A 491 16.13 15.11 -32.98
CA LYS A 491 17.26 14.37 -33.58
C LYS A 491 18.07 13.68 -32.49
N ARG A 492 18.84 12.65 -32.85
CA ARG A 492 19.73 11.93 -31.90
C ARG A 492 20.64 12.87 -31.10
N ARG A 493 21.20 13.89 -31.74
CA ARG A 493 22.05 14.91 -31.08
C ARG A 493 21.31 15.76 -30.06
N ASP A 494 20.01 16.04 -30.30
CA ASP A 494 19.18 16.78 -29.34
C ASP A 494 18.92 15.94 -28.07
N ASN A 495 18.75 14.62 -28.23
CA ASN A 495 18.63 13.69 -27.11
C ASN A 495 19.93 13.65 -26.31
N GLU A 496 21.08 13.43 -26.97
CA GLU A 496 22.40 13.38 -26.31
C GLU A 496 22.68 14.68 -25.51
N GLU A 497 22.36 15.84 -26.07
CA GLU A 497 22.51 17.14 -25.37
C GLU A 497 21.56 17.31 -24.18
N PHE A 498 20.31 16.86 -24.31
CA PHE A 498 19.35 16.87 -23.20
C PHE A 498 19.82 15.98 -22.04
N MET A 499 20.29 14.76 -22.36
CA MET A 499 20.76 13.78 -21.37
C MET A 499 21.98 14.30 -20.60
N GLU A 500 22.99 14.81 -21.33
CA GLU A 500 24.26 15.26 -20.74
C GLU A 500 24.11 16.58 -19.98
N LYS A 501 23.47 17.59 -20.58
CA LYS A 501 23.52 18.97 -20.05
C LYS A 501 22.35 19.33 -19.14
N ARG A 502 21.19 18.67 -19.27
CA ARG A 502 19.97 19.05 -18.55
C ARG A 502 19.50 17.98 -17.57
N ALA A 503 19.32 16.76 -18.04
CA ALA A 503 18.88 15.64 -17.20
C ALA A 503 19.99 15.14 -16.26
N LYS A 504 21.26 15.26 -16.68
CA LYS A 504 22.45 14.76 -15.96
C LYS A 504 22.35 13.26 -15.63
N VAL A 505 21.85 12.48 -16.57
CA VAL A 505 21.75 11.01 -16.45
C VAL A 505 22.39 10.33 -17.66
N GLU A 506 22.88 9.10 -17.49
CA GLU A 506 23.68 8.41 -18.52
C GLU A 506 22.83 7.90 -19.69
N ASN A 507 21.55 7.59 -19.46
CA ASN A 507 20.62 7.10 -20.48
C ASN A 507 19.16 7.49 -20.16
N GLY A 508 18.31 7.53 -21.19
CA GLY A 508 16.93 8.02 -21.10
C GLY A 508 16.03 7.17 -20.20
N GLU A 509 16.37 5.89 -20.01
CA GLU A 509 15.65 4.96 -19.14
C GLU A 509 15.72 5.40 -17.68
N GLU A 510 16.88 5.87 -17.22
CA GLU A 510 17.07 6.32 -15.85
C GLU A 510 16.13 7.48 -15.47
N LEU A 511 15.83 8.35 -16.45
CA LEU A 511 14.93 9.47 -16.26
C LEU A 511 13.46 9.10 -16.43
N LEU A 512 13.11 8.36 -17.50
CA LEU A 512 11.72 8.09 -17.86
C LEU A 512 11.11 6.91 -17.08
N LEU A 513 11.93 6.06 -16.45
CA LEU A 513 11.51 4.92 -15.64
C LEU A 513 12.13 5.00 -14.23
N PRO A 514 11.72 5.98 -13.42
CA PRO A 514 12.33 6.18 -12.12
C PRO A 514 12.13 4.96 -11.22
N GLN A 515 13.23 4.33 -10.82
CA GLN A 515 13.27 3.18 -9.91
C GLN A 515 13.47 3.58 -8.44
N THR A 516 13.67 4.88 -8.20
CA THR A 516 13.91 5.44 -6.87
C THR A 516 13.14 6.74 -6.68
N GLU A 517 12.86 7.09 -5.43
CA GLU A 517 12.28 8.38 -5.07
C GLU A 517 13.07 9.56 -5.69
N ALA A 518 14.40 9.49 -5.66
CA ALA A 518 15.27 10.55 -6.17
C ALA A 518 15.11 10.74 -7.69
N GLN A 519 15.05 9.64 -8.46
CA GLN A 519 14.80 9.69 -9.91
C GLN A 519 13.41 10.23 -10.23
N LEU A 520 12.37 9.83 -9.47
CA LEU A 520 11.02 10.34 -9.67
C LEU A 520 10.94 11.85 -9.35
N ARG A 521 11.62 12.31 -8.30
CA ARG A 521 11.72 13.75 -7.99
C ARG A 521 12.41 14.53 -9.11
N ALA A 522 13.49 13.97 -9.68
CA ALA A 522 14.20 14.60 -10.79
C ALA A 522 13.31 14.71 -12.03
N LEU A 523 12.57 13.65 -12.37
CA LEU A 523 11.59 13.65 -13.47
C LEU A 523 10.48 14.69 -13.24
N LEU A 524 9.88 14.72 -12.04
CA LEU A 524 8.81 15.68 -11.70
C LEU A 524 9.31 17.13 -11.73
N ALA A 525 10.55 17.38 -11.33
CA ALA A 525 11.18 18.70 -11.37
C ALA A 525 11.44 19.19 -12.80
N LEU A 526 11.74 18.29 -13.73
CA LEU A 526 11.87 18.62 -15.15
C LEU A 526 10.51 18.75 -15.86
N ALA A 527 9.52 17.96 -15.44
CA ALA A 527 8.20 17.93 -16.06
C ALA A 527 7.29 19.10 -15.62
N GLY A 528 7.35 19.52 -14.35
CA GLY A 528 6.41 20.50 -13.79
C GLY A 528 6.95 21.93 -13.67
N TYR A 529 6.11 22.94 -13.92
CA TYR A 529 6.50 24.34 -13.77
C TYR A 529 6.66 24.79 -12.31
N ARG A 530 5.67 24.50 -11.44
CA ARG A 530 5.68 24.90 -10.00
C ARG A 530 4.93 23.97 -9.01
N GLY A 531 4.17 22.98 -9.49
CA GLY A 531 3.18 22.26 -8.66
C GLY A 531 3.50 20.82 -8.24
N LEU A 532 4.50 20.18 -8.84
CA LEU A 532 4.78 18.74 -8.63
C LEU A 532 5.98 18.46 -7.70
N ASN A 533 6.69 19.50 -7.25
CA ASN A 533 7.99 19.36 -6.60
C ASN A 533 7.94 18.98 -5.11
N TYR A 534 6.78 19.08 -4.46
CA TYR A 534 6.62 18.73 -3.04
C TYR A 534 5.65 17.57 -2.84
N MET A 535 6.14 16.36 -3.11
CA MET A 535 5.49 15.12 -2.72
C MET A 535 6.31 14.42 -1.62
N PRO A 536 5.69 13.94 -0.53
CA PRO A 536 6.38 13.17 0.51
C PRO A 536 7.04 11.89 -0.04
N GLY A 537 8.18 11.50 0.53
CA GLY A 537 8.97 10.39 0.01
C GLY A 537 8.24 9.05 -0.04
N PHE A 538 7.37 8.76 0.93
CA PHE A 538 6.59 7.51 0.90
C PHE A 538 5.55 7.47 -0.24
N LEU A 539 4.96 8.61 -0.65
CA LEU A 539 4.05 8.68 -1.81
C LEU A 539 4.82 8.49 -3.12
N LEU A 540 6.00 9.09 -3.21
CA LEU A 540 6.89 8.88 -4.35
C LEU A 540 7.37 7.44 -4.42
N ASN A 541 7.67 6.82 -3.28
CA ASN A 541 7.99 5.39 -3.22
C ASN A 541 6.77 4.52 -3.58
N ASP A 542 5.54 4.91 -3.24
CA ASP A 542 4.32 4.20 -3.66
C ASP A 542 4.13 4.32 -5.20
N ILE A 543 4.45 5.48 -5.80
CA ILE A 543 4.42 5.69 -7.27
C ILE A 543 5.52 4.89 -7.96
N VAL A 544 6.75 4.89 -7.42
CA VAL A 544 7.88 4.09 -7.93
C VAL A 544 7.60 2.60 -7.84
N ARG A 545 6.90 2.15 -6.80
CA ARG A 545 6.45 0.75 -6.63
C ARG A 545 5.32 0.37 -7.60
N PHE A 546 4.63 1.36 -8.18
CA PHE A 546 3.62 1.18 -9.21
C PHE A 546 4.32 1.14 -10.59
N LYS A 547 4.69 -0.07 -11.03
CA LYS A 547 5.53 -0.26 -12.22
C LYS A 547 4.85 0.21 -13.51
N SER A 548 5.56 1.02 -14.30
CA SER A 548 5.40 1.12 -15.76
C SER A 548 6.70 0.65 -16.43
N LEU A 549 6.59 0.02 -17.60
CA LEU A 549 7.65 -0.77 -18.27
C LEU A 549 8.31 -0.02 -19.45
N ARG A 550 9.49 -0.52 -19.85
CA ARG A 550 10.45 0.04 -20.83
C ARG A 550 9.95 0.18 -22.28
N CYS A 551 10.46 1.17 -23.00
CA CYS A 551 10.50 1.23 -24.46
C CYS A 551 11.83 1.81 -24.97
N ASP A 552 12.38 1.19 -26.01
CA ASP A 552 13.47 1.71 -26.84
C ASP A 552 12.89 2.68 -27.89
N LEU A 553 13.45 3.89 -27.98
CA LEU A 553 13.07 4.92 -28.95
C LEU A 553 13.90 4.75 -30.22
N ASP A 554 13.27 4.34 -31.32
CA ASP A 554 13.91 4.29 -32.64
C ASP A 554 13.25 5.23 -33.66
N ARG A 555 14.03 5.56 -34.69
CA ARG A 555 13.91 6.77 -35.52
C ARG A 555 12.58 6.93 -36.29
N VAL A 556 11.96 8.11 -36.17
CA VAL A 556 10.80 8.55 -36.97
C VAL A 556 11.22 9.17 -38.31
N SER A 557 10.69 8.63 -39.42
CA SER A 557 10.72 9.22 -40.77
C SER A 557 9.73 10.39 -40.89
N ARG A 558 10.11 11.43 -41.65
CA ARG A 558 9.49 12.76 -41.63
C ARG A 558 8.89 13.14 -42.98
N ASP A 559 7.65 12.73 -43.22
CA ASP A 559 6.86 13.21 -44.36
C ASP A 559 5.86 14.30 -43.92
N PRO A 560 5.65 15.37 -44.72
CA PRO A 560 4.74 16.45 -44.39
C PRO A 560 3.27 15.97 -44.38
N LEU A 561 2.55 16.26 -43.28
CA LEU A 561 1.14 15.91 -43.10
C LEU A 561 0.21 16.77 -43.97
N ALA A 562 -0.77 16.16 -44.63
CA ALA A 562 -1.72 16.84 -45.53
C ALA A 562 -2.93 17.50 -44.83
N LEU A 563 -3.06 17.37 -43.50
CA LEU A 563 -4.23 17.75 -42.68
C LEU A 563 -3.95 18.89 -41.69
N ASP A 564 -5.00 19.42 -41.04
CA ASP A 564 -4.88 20.49 -40.04
C ASP A 564 -4.21 19.95 -38.75
N VAL A 565 -2.98 20.39 -38.48
CA VAL A 565 -2.19 20.01 -37.30
C VAL A 565 -2.22 21.10 -36.24
N PHE A 566 -2.51 20.72 -35.01
CA PHE A 566 -2.57 21.62 -33.87
C PHE A 566 -1.50 21.25 -32.84
N LEU A 567 -0.59 22.17 -32.58
CA LEU A 567 0.45 22.02 -31.55
C LEU A 567 0.00 22.77 -30.29
N VAL A 568 0.05 22.10 -29.14
CA VAL A 568 -0.23 22.71 -27.83
C VAL A 568 0.98 22.50 -26.93
N TRP A 569 1.50 23.57 -26.33
CA TRP A 569 2.76 23.50 -25.58
C TRP A 569 2.71 24.31 -24.29
N GLY A 570 3.42 23.84 -23.25
CA GLY A 570 3.70 24.65 -22.07
C GLY A 570 4.82 25.67 -22.35
N GLU A 571 4.66 26.89 -21.83
CA GLU A 571 5.69 27.94 -21.92
C GLU A 571 7.02 27.54 -21.26
N HIS A 572 6.97 26.69 -20.23
CA HIS A 572 8.10 26.29 -19.41
C HIS A 572 8.40 24.78 -19.47
N ASP A 573 8.04 24.13 -20.58
CA ASP A 573 8.41 22.73 -20.80
C ASP A 573 9.94 22.58 -20.88
N GLN A 574 10.53 21.87 -19.91
CA GLN A 574 11.96 21.61 -19.83
C GLN A 574 12.37 20.25 -20.42
N LEU A 575 11.40 19.37 -20.68
CA LEU A 575 11.61 18.07 -21.32
C LEU A 575 11.67 18.23 -22.84
N PHE A 576 10.67 18.90 -23.44
CA PHE A 576 10.72 19.33 -24.82
C PHE A 576 10.54 20.83 -24.92
N LEU A 577 11.63 21.53 -25.23
CA LEU A 577 11.59 22.98 -25.31
C LEU A 577 10.58 23.49 -26.34
N LEU A 578 9.97 24.63 -26.02
CA LEU A 578 9.07 25.37 -26.91
C LEU A 578 9.67 25.67 -28.30
N GLU A 579 11.01 25.78 -28.38
CA GLU A 579 11.76 25.93 -29.64
C GLU A 579 11.48 24.78 -30.61
N LYS A 580 11.34 23.54 -30.10
CA LYS A 580 11.03 22.37 -30.92
C LYS A 580 9.63 22.44 -31.50
N ALA A 581 8.66 22.98 -30.76
CA ALA A 581 7.31 23.22 -31.27
C ALA A 581 7.31 24.25 -32.41
N THR A 582 8.16 25.27 -32.30
CA THR A 582 8.32 26.31 -33.32
C THR A 582 8.98 25.76 -34.58
N GLU A 583 10.03 24.93 -34.43
CA GLU A 583 10.67 24.21 -35.55
C GLU A 583 9.67 23.26 -36.24
N LEU A 584 8.91 22.49 -35.46
CA LEU A 584 7.91 21.56 -35.97
C LEU A 584 6.81 22.27 -36.76
N LYS A 585 6.32 23.42 -36.27
CA LYS A 585 5.39 24.28 -37.01
C LYS A 585 5.98 24.72 -38.35
N GLY A 586 7.27 25.06 -38.39
CA GLY A 586 7.99 25.40 -39.60
C GLY A 586 8.02 24.24 -40.61
N LEU A 587 8.29 23.03 -40.14
CA LEU A 587 8.35 21.81 -40.96
C LEU A 587 6.98 21.39 -41.52
N LEU A 588 5.92 21.48 -40.72
CA LEU A 588 4.57 21.07 -41.10
C LEU A 588 3.82 22.14 -41.93
N GLY A 589 4.38 23.34 -42.08
CA GLY A 589 3.87 24.37 -42.97
C GLY A 589 2.66 25.15 -42.46
N LYS A 590 2.08 25.97 -43.35
CA LYS A 590 1.12 27.05 -42.99
C LYS A 590 -0.21 26.59 -42.37
N LYS A 591 -0.59 25.31 -42.52
CA LYS A 591 -1.83 24.77 -41.93
C LYS A 591 -1.68 24.45 -40.44
N THR A 592 -0.45 24.45 -39.91
CA THR A 592 -0.16 24.12 -38.51
C THR A 592 -0.33 25.33 -37.60
N LYS A 593 -1.13 25.19 -36.54
CA LYS A 593 -1.28 26.22 -35.49
C LYS A 593 -0.56 25.78 -34.22
N LEU A 594 0.10 26.72 -33.54
CA LEU A 594 0.77 26.50 -32.26
C LEU A 594 0.13 27.41 -31.21
N GLU A 595 -0.35 26.82 -30.13
CA GLU A 595 -0.91 27.49 -28.96
C GLU A 595 -0.03 27.21 -27.74
N VAL A 596 0.40 28.26 -27.04
CA VAL A 596 1.30 28.18 -25.89
C VAL A 596 0.53 28.53 -24.61
N ILE A 597 0.58 27.64 -23.63
CA ILE A 597 -0.07 27.81 -22.33
C ILE A 597 0.95 28.42 -21.36
N LYS A 598 0.65 29.62 -20.86
CA LYS A 598 1.52 30.34 -19.93
C LYS A 598 1.65 29.61 -18.60
N ASN A 599 2.78 29.81 -17.91
CA ASN A 599 3.00 29.27 -16.56
C ASN A 599 2.77 27.74 -16.46
N THR A 600 3.10 26.99 -17.51
CA THR A 600 2.78 25.56 -17.65
C THR A 600 4.00 24.80 -18.16
N GLY A 601 4.27 23.62 -17.59
CA GLY A 601 5.40 22.75 -17.95
C GLY A 601 5.05 21.72 -19.04
N HIS A 602 5.65 20.53 -18.94
CA HIS A 602 5.57 19.48 -19.95
C HIS A 602 4.18 18.84 -20.07
N ALA A 603 3.37 18.85 -19.01
CA ALA A 603 2.07 18.18 -18.98
C ALA A 603 0.91 19.18 -18.91
N PRO A 604 0.63 19.96 -19.99
CA PRO A 604 -0.37 21.02 -19.98
C PRO A 604 -1.79 20.52 -19.67
N GLN A 605 -2.10 19.28 -20.03
CA GLN A 605 -3.39 18.65 -19.72
C GLN A 605 -3.58 18.36 -18.22
N ILE A 606 -2.50 18.28 -17.44
CA ILE A 606 -2.52 18.05 -15.99
C ILE A 606 -2.31 19.36 -15.23
N GLU A 607 -1.34 20.18 -15.66
CA GLU A 607 -0.94 21.40 -14.95
C GLU A 607 -1.93 22.56 -15.15
N ASN A 608 -2.58 22.65 -16.31
CA ASN A 608 -3.56 23.69 -16.60
C ASN A 608 -4.72 23.11 -17.44
N PRO A 609 -5.50 22.18 -16.87
CA PRO A 609 -6.51 21.40 -17.60
C PRO A 609 -7.59 22.29 -18.20
N ALA A 610 -8.00 23.36 -17.52
CA ALA A 610 -9.04 24.27 -18.00
C ALA A 610 -8.62 24.98 -19.30
N GLN A 611 -7.41 25.55 -19.32
CA GLN A 611 -6.90 26.24 -20.49
C GLN A 611 -6.59 25.25 -21.62
N PHE A 612 -6.02 24.08 -21.30
CA PHE A 612 -5.81 23.00 -22.26
C PHE A 612 -7.12 22.56 -22.92
N ASN A 613 -8.16 22.27 -22.13
CA ASN A 613 -9.47 21.84 -22.63
C ASN A 613 -10.10 22.90 -23.55
N LYS A 614 -10.04 24.18 -23.15
CA LYS A 614 -10.56 25.30 -23.95
C LYS A 614 -9.84 25.41 -25.30
N ILE A 615 -8.51 25.30 -25.30
CA ILE A 615 -7.68 25.38 -26.51
C ILE A 615 -8.00 24.20 -27.42
N VAL A 616 -7.92 22.97 -26.92
CA VAL A 616 -8.17 21.75 -27.71
C VAL A 616 -9.58 21.77 -28.31
N TYR A 617 -10.60 22.12 -27.51
CA TYR A 617 -11.97 22.24 -28.00
C TYR A 617 -12.12 23.26 -29.14
N LYS A 618 -11.53 24.45 -28.97
CA LYS A 618 -11.54 25.50 -29.99
C LYS A 618 -10.86 25.07 -31.30
N LEU A 619 -9.85 24.23 -31.22
CA LEU A 619 -9.12 23.74 -32.39
C LEU A 619 -9.89 22.62 -33.11
N LEU A 620 -10.58 21.77 -32.36
CA LEU A 620 -11.41 20.69 -32.90
C LEU A 620 -12.73 21.21 -33.51
N CYS A 621 -13.40 22.20 -32.91
CA CYS A 621 -14.72 22.70 -33.35
C CYS A 621 -14.64 23.95 -34.28
N ARG A 622 -15.43 24.02 -35.36
CA ARG A 622 -15.40 25.13 -36.36
C ARG A 622 -16.28 26.35 -36.02
N GLN A 623 -17.22 26.27 -35.08
CA GLN A 623 -18.05 27.40 -34.65
C GLN A 623 -18.06 27.49 -33.12
N TRP A 624 -17.49 28.58 -32.60
CA TRP A 624 -17.74 29.03 -31.24
C TRP A 624 -19.11 29.71 -31.23
N SER A 625 -20.20 28.95 -31.03
CA SER A 625 -21.45 29.59 -30.65
C SER A 625 -21.25 30.12 -29.22
N ILE A 626 -21.66 31.36 -29.01
CA ILE A 626 -21.34 32.21 -27.86
C ILE A 626 -21.84 31.55 -26.57
N TYR A 627 -21.00 30.73 -25.96
CA TYR A 627 -21.12 30.29 -24.57
C TYR A 627 -19.94 30.90 -23.82
N GLY A 628 -20.27 31.83 -22.92
CA GLY A 628 -19.33 32.72 -22.24
C GLY A 628 -18.27 32.00 -21.43
N ASP A 629 -17.22 32.75 -21.09
CA ASP A 629 -15.96 32.38 -20.43
C ASP A 629 -16.05 31.72 -19.03
N GLY A 630 -17.11 30.97 -18.72
CA GLY A 630 -17.35 30.33 -17.42
C GLY A 630 -17.10 28.81 -17.35
N ALA A 631 -16.75 28.15 -18.46
CA ALA A 631 -16.58 26.68 -18.51
C ALA A 631 -15.22 26.16 -18.00
N GLY A 632 -14.43 27.01 -17.32
CA GLY A 632 -13.05 26.72 -16.91
C GLY A 632 -12.83 26.35 -15.43
N GLU A 633 -13.88 26.26 -14.62
CA GLU A 633 -13.72 25.94 -13.19
C GLU A 633 -14.79 24.95 -12.72
N VAL A 634 -14.71 23.71 -13.20
CA VAL A 634 -15.09 22.59 -12.33
C VAL A 634 -13.83 22.19 -11.59
N PHE A 635 -13.57 22.84 -10.46
CA PHE A 635 -12.76 22.21 -9.41
C PHE A 635 -13.55 20.96 -8.98
N PHE A 636 -13.31 19.84 -9.65
CA PHE A 636 -13.48 18.54 -8.99
C PHE A 636 -12.41 18.51 -7.91
N ASP A 637 -12.79 18.98 -6.72
CA ASP A 637 -12.04 18.74 -5.50
C ASP A 637 -11.72 17.23 -5.48
N PRO A 638 -10.44 16.82 -5.63
CA PRO A 638 -10.04 15.42 -5.71
C PRO A 638 -10.53 14.55 -4.53
N MET A 639 -11.00 15.17 -3.46
CA MET A 639 -11.39 14.54 -2.20
C MET A 639 -12.62 15.25 -1.57
N GLY A 640 -13.31 16.11 -2.32
CA GLY A 640 -14.48 16.86 -1.88
C GLY A 640 -15.73 16.00 -1.95
N ILE A 641 -16.06 15.38 -0.82
CA ILE A 641 -17.03 14.30 -0.67
C ILE A 641 -16.46 13.01 -1.28
N ILE A 642 -15.77 12.23 -0.44
CA ILE A 642 -15.88 10.78 -0.54
C ILE A 642 -17.39 10.51 -0.49
N ASP A 643 -18.01 10.26 -1.65
CA ASP A 643 -19.37 9.77 -1.71
C ASP A 643 -19.32 8.40 -1.03
N LEU A 644 -19.63 8.41 0.27
CA LEU A 644 -19.67 7.25 1.15
C LEU A 644 -20.59 6.16 0.57
N ARG A 645 -21.42 6.46 -0.44
CA ARG A 645 -22.15 5.47 -1.24
C ARG A 645 -21.25 4.53 -2.05
N VAL A 646 -20.11 4.95 -2.59
CA VAL A 646 -19.29 4.09 -3.46
C VAL A 646 -18.46 3.08 -2.64
N LEU A 647 -17.98 3.48 -1.46
CA LEU A 647 -17.39 2.55 -0.49
C LEU A 647 -18.48 1.68 0.18
N SER A 648 -19.63 2.27 0.56
CA SER A 648 -20.69 1.50 1.21
C SER A 648 -21.44 0.55 0.29
N SER A 649 -21.52 0.77 -1.03
CA SER A 649 -22.17 -0.19 -1.94
C SER A 649 -21.34 -1.46 -2.09
N SER A 650 -20.01 -1.32 -2.17
CA SER A 650 -19.07 -2.44 -2.29
C SER A 650 -18.99 -3.24 -0.98
N ILE A 651 -19.14 -2.56 0.16
CA ILE A 651 -19.13 -3.18 1.49
C ILE A 651 -20.52 -3.69 1.90
N ALA A 652 -21.63 -3.07 1.48
CA ALA A 652 -22.99 -3.54 1.76
C ALA A 652 -23.34 -4.80 0.98
N VAL A 653 -22.78 -5.01 -0.22
CA VAL A 653 -22.90 -6.29 -0.93
C VAL A 653 -22.09 -7.39 -0.22
N ALA A 654 -20.91 -7.07 0.31
CA ALA A 654 -20.14 -7.99 1.16
C ALA A 654 -20.84 -8.27 2.52
N TRP A 655 -21.55 -7.29 3.08
CA TRP A 655 -22.28 -7.43 4.34
C TRP A 655 -23.68 -8.03 4.21
N LEU A 656 -24.37 -7.92 3.06
CA LEU A 656 -25.60 -8.68 2.83
C LEU A 656 -25.30 -10.19 2.72
N VAL A 657 -24.10 -10.54 2.25
CA VAL A 657 -23.58 -11.91 2.27
C VAL A 657 -23.21 -12.34 3.70
N LEU A 658 -22.68 -11.45 4.55
CA LEU A 658 -22.38 -11.76 5.97
C LEU A 658 -23.62 -11.76 6.88
N LEU A 659 -24.63 -10.93 6.62
CA LEU A 659 -25.88 -10.85 7.41
C LEU A 659 -26.84 -11.98 7.09
N LEU A 660 -26.72 -12.63 5.92
CA LEU A 660 -27.43 -13.88 5.64
C LEU A 660 -26.81 -15.10 6.37
N PHE A 661 -25.63 -14.95 7.01
CA PHE A 661 -24.91 -16.04 7.68
C PHE A 661 -24.40 -15.75 9.09
N GLY A 662 -24.92 -14.72 9.79
CA GLY A 662 -24.33 -14.28 11.07
C GLY A 662 -25.34 -13.85 12.12
N GLY A 663 -26.17 -14.77 12.62
CA GLY A 663 -27.09 -14.52 13.72
C GLY A 663 -27.52 -15.78 14.46
N GLY A 664 -26.66 -16.24 15.39
CA GLY A 664 -27.01 -16.97 16.62
C GLY A 664 -27.95 -18.18 16.54
N GLY A 665 -27.37 -19.36 16.42
CA GLY A 665 -27.97 -20.63 16.82
C GLY A 665 -26.87 -21.62 17.16
N PHE A 666 -26.47 -21.66 18.43
CA PHE A 666 -25.71 -22.79 18.97
C PHE A 666 -26.67 -24.00 19.05
N ASP A 667 -26.11 -25.16 18.71
CA ASP A 667 -26.64 -26.52 18.79
C ASP A 667 -27.46 -27.09 17.62
N LEU A 668 -26.90 -28.18 17.10
CA LEU A 668 -27.42 -29.18 16.16
C LEU A 668 -27.75 -28.73 14.72
N LEU A 669 -26.74 -28.87 13.85
CA LEU A 669 -26.87 -29.65 12.59
C LEU A 669 -25.47 -29.98 12.05
N LEU A 670 -25.00 -31.18 12.42
CA LEU A 670 -23.96 -31.91 11.69
C LEU A 670 -24.46 -32.16 10.26
N VAL A 671 -23.89 -31.45 9.29
CA VAL A 671 -23.66 -31.98 7.94
C VAL A 671 -22.21 -31.69 7.61
N GLY A 672 -21.38 -32.73 7.73
CA GLY A 672 -19.94 -32.62 7.55
C GLY A 672 -19.54 -32.34 6.11
N VAL A 673 -18.53 -31.47 5.98
CA VAL A 673 -17.37 -31.78 5.13
C VAL A 673 -16.15 -31.68 6.04
N ASN A 674 -15.84 -32.79 6.71
CA ASN A 674 -14.50 -33.04 7.21
C ASN A 674 -13.61 -33.23 5.97
N GLY A 675 -12.73 -32.27 5.73
CA GLY A 675 -11.56 -32.47 4.88
C GLY A 675 -10.33 -32.12 5.71
N GLU A 676 -10.01 -32.92 6.72
CA GLU A 676 -8.66 -32.85 7.29
C GLU A 676 -7.67 -33.29 6.20
N PHE A 677 -6.69 -32.44 5.87
CA PHE A 677 -5.59 -32.85 4.99
C PHE A 677 -4.80 -33.96 5.66
N ASP A 678 -4.33 -34.94 4.89
CA ASP A 678 -3.42 -35.98 5.37
C ASP A 678 -2.02 -35.36 5.57
N TYR A 679 -1.74 -34.85 6.77
CA TYR A 679 -0.42 -34.27 7.07
C TYR A 679 0.68 -35.33 7.10
N GLY A 680 0.33 -36.61 7.30
CA GLY A 680 1.26 -37.73 7.22
C GLY A 680 1.79 -37.88 5.79
N ASP A 681 0.89 -37.92 4.81
CA ASP A 681 1.25 -37.95 3.39
C ASP A 681 2.03 -36.68 2.97
N ALA A 682 1.60 -35.48 3.41
CA ALA A 682 2.33 -34.24 3.14
C ALA A 682 3.75 -34.23 3.73
N LEU A 683 3.94 -34.79 4.93
CA LEU A 683 5.24 -34.97 5.57
C LEU A 683 6.13 -35.91 4.76
N THR A 684 5.63 -37.11 4.43
CA THR A 684 6.36 -38.12 3.64
C THR A 684 6.80 -37.53 2.30
N LYS A 685 5.90 -36.82 1.60
CA LYS A 685 6.19 -36.16 0.33
C LYS A 685 7.23 -35.05 0.47
N SER A 686 7.15 -34.22 1.51
CA SER A 686 8.15 -33.18 1.78
C SER A 686 9.57 -33.74 1.92
N ILE A 687 9.71 -34.95 2.48
CA ILE A 687 11.00 -35.63 2.60
C ILE A 687 11.42 -36.25 1.26
N ILE A 688 10.49 -36.77 0.46
CA ILE A 688 10.75 -37.25 -0.91
C ILE A 688 11.31 -36.11 -1.79
N PHE A 689 10.84 -34.88 -1.64
CA PHE A 689 11.42 -33.73 -2.33
C PHE A 689 12.88 -33.51 -1.97
N LEU A 690 13.25 -33.57 -0.69
CA LEU A 690 14.66 -33.46 -0.28
C LEU A 690 15.51 -34.56 -0.92
N GLU A 691 14.99 -35.79 -1.03
CA GLU A 691 15.66 -36.83 -1.79
C GLU A 691 15.84 -36.42 -3.26
N ALA A 692 14.82 -35.86 -3.89
CA ALA A 692 14.86 -35.38 -5.26
C ALA A 692 15.85 -34.23 -5.48
N GLN A 693 16.37 -33.59 -4.42
CA GLN A 693 17.44 -32.58 -4.49
C GLN A 693 18.85 -33.17 -4.31
N ARG A 694 19.02 -34.46 -4.01
CA ARG A 694 20.34 -35.06 -3.74
C ARG A 694 21.27 -34.97 -4.96
N SER A 695 22.48 -34.45 -4.77
CA SER A 695 23.59 -34.51 -5.72
C SER A 695 24.53 -35.66 -5.37
N GLY A 696 25.32 -36.16 -6.32
CA GLY A 696 26.27 -37.25 -6.09
C GLY A 696 25.73 -38.64 -6.44
N LYS A 697 26.32 -39.66 -5.83
CA LYS A 697 25.93 -41.06 -6.01
C LYS A 697 24.76 -41.43 -5.10
N LEU A 698 23.60 -41.70 -5.69
CA LEU A 698 22.34 -41.94 -4.97
C LEU A 698 22.34 -43.32 -4.28
N PRO A 699 21.66 -43.45 -3.12
CA PRO A 699 21.57 -44.73 -2.42
C PRO A 699 20.61 -45.70 -3.15
N ALA A 700 20.78 -47.01 -2.95
CA ALA A 700 19.98 -48.03 -3.63
C ALA A 700 18.47 -47.96 -3.31
N ASN A 701 18.10 -47.44 -2.14
CA ASN A 701 16.72 -47.25 -1.69
C ASN A 701 16.16 -45.85 -1.99
N HIS A 702 16.75 -45.11 -2.93
CA HIS A 702 16.28 -43.78 -3.34
C HIS A 702 14.86 -43.84 -3.94
N ARG A 703 13.94 -43.01 -3.44
CA ARG A 703 12.51 -43.09 -3.82
C ARG A 703 12.18 -42.42 -5.17
N PRO A 704 12.71 -41.23 -5.51
CA PRO A 704 12.54 -40.63 -6.84
C PRO A 704 13.23 -41.43 -7.96
N SER A 705 12.52 -42.38 -8.57
CA SER A 705 13.07 -43.28 -9.60
C SER A 705 13.57 -42.59 -10.89
N TRP A 706 13.15 -41.34 -11.12
CA TRP A 706 13.54 -40.54 -12.27
C TRP A 706 14.89 -39.82 -12.09
N ARG A 707 15.39 -39.71 -10.85
CA ARG A 707 16.73 -39.20 -10.51
C ARG A 707 17.79 -40.29 -10.68
N GLY A 708 19.00 -39.88 -11.03
CA GLY A 708 20.18 -40.74 -11.12
C GLY A 708 21.43 -40.09 -10.55
N ASP A 709 22.52 -40.85 -10.55
CA ASP A 709 23.84 -40.38 -10.11
C ASP A 709 24.26 -39.16 -10.94
N SER A 710 24.69 -38.09 -10.26
CA SER A 710 25.08 -36.83 -10.89
C SER A 710 26.26 -36.17 -10.15
N ALA A 711 26.91 -35.19 -10.78
CA ALA A 711 28.00 -34.42 -10.16
C ALA A 711 29.16 -35.26 -9.60
N LEU A 712 29.43 -36.43 -10.18
CA LEU A 712 30.41 -37.40 -9.68
C LEU A 712 31.87 -36.93 -9.79
N GLN A 713 32.10 -35.74 -10.34
CA GLN A 713 33.42 -35.13 -10.50
C GLN A 713 33.55 -33.83 -9.68
N ASP A 714 32.56 -33.50 -8.85
CA ASP A 714 32.59 -32.31 -8.01
C ASP A 714 33.82 -32.29 -7.11
N GLY A 715 34.56 -31.18 -7.13
CA GLY A 715 35.79 -31.01 -6.36
C GLY A 715 37.08 -31.44 -7.08
N LYS A 716 36.99 -32.17 -8.20
CA LYS A 716 38.17 -32.65 -8.94
C LYS A 716 39.10 -31.52 -9.39
N LEU A 717 38.54 -30.38 -9.84
CA LEU A 717 39.30 -29.19 -10.23
C LEU A 717 40.11 -28.59 -9.06
N ALA A 718 39.64 -28.79 -7.83
CA ALA A 718 40.30 -28.32 -6.60
C ALA A 718 41.04 -29.45 -5.85
N ASN A 719 41.21 -30.62 -6.49
CA ASN A 719 41.84 -31.81 -5.91
C ASN A 719 41.26 -32.22 -4.53
N VAL A 720 39.93 -32.22 -4.45
CA VAL A 720 39.14 -32.62 -3.27
C VAL A 720 37.92 -33.41 -3.72
N ASP A 721 37.41 -34.32 -2.89
CA ASP A 721 36.10 -34.94 -3.12
C ASP A 721 35.02 -34.03 -2.55
N LEU A 722 34.22 -33.43 -3.43
CA LEU A 722 33.02 -32.66 -3.06
C LEU A 722 31.75 -33.29 -3.63
N VAL A 723 31.77 -34.59 -3.96
CA VAL A 723 30.59 -35.32 -4.44
C VAL A 723 29.60 -35.51 -3.28
N GLY A 724 28.31 -35.28 -3.54
CA GLY A 724 27.25 -35.33 -2.53
C GLY A 724 26.61 -33.98 -2.28
N GLY A 725 25.80 -33.88 -1.22
CA GLY A 725 25.09 -32.66 -0.83
C GLY A 725 23.77 -32.50 -1.59
N TYR A 726 23.17 -31.32 -1.48
CA TYR A 726 21.92 -30.97 -2.15
C TYR A 726 22.15 -29.94 -3.26
N TYR A 727 21.39 -30.07 -4.34
CA TYR A 727 21.12 -28.92 -5.20
C TYR A 727 20.14 -27.99 -4.48
N ASP A 728 20.34 -26.69 -4.62
CA ASP A 728 19.68 -25.70 -3.78
C ASP A 728 18.17 -25.59 -4.05
N ALA A 729 17.83 -25.45 -5.33
CA ALA A 729 16.49 -25.12 -5.79
C ALA A 729 16.18 -25.79 -7.15
N GLY A 730 15.80 -25.01 -8.17
CA GLY A 730 15.56 -25.48 -9.54
C GLY A 730 16.81 -25.76 -10.38
N ASP A 731 17.97 -25.37 -9.88
CA ASP A 731 19.28 -25.41 -10.53
C ASP A 731 20.12 -26.61 -10.12
N ASN A 732 21.32 -26.73 -10.69
CA ASN A 732 22.27 -27.77 -10.31
C ASN A 732 23.45 -27.21 -9.51
N VAL A 733 23.33 -26.01 -8.92
CA VAL A 733 24.40 -25.42 -8.08
C VAL A 733 24.23 -25.87 -6.64
N LYS A 734 25.36 -26.05 -5.96
CA LYS A 734 25.39 -26.35 -4.52
C LYS A 734 25.83 -25.12 -3.76
N TYR A 735 24.87 -24.33 -3.28
CA TYR A 735 25.14 -23.18 -2.42
C TYR A 735 25.27 -23.63 -0.96
N GLY A 736 26.42 -23.38 -0.34
CA GLY A 736 26.73 -23.92 0.99
C GLY A 736 25.91 -23.28 2.13
N LEU A 737 25.58 -22.00 2.05
CA LEU A 737 24.86 -21.27 3.11
C LEU A 737 23.40 -21.78 3.25
N PRO A 738 22.55 -21.73 2.21
CA PRO A 738 21.18 -22.27 2.31
C PRO A 738 21.16 -23.80 2.54
N MET A 739 22.16 -24.54 2.05
CA MET A 739 22.29 -25.97 2.36
C MET A 739 22.59 -26.21 3.85
N ALA A 740 23.51 -25.45 4.45
CA ALA A 740 23.80 -25.55 5.87
C ALA A 740 22.56 -25.20 6.70
N PHE A 741 21.84 -24.13 6.36
CA PHE A 741 20.59 -23.74 7.01
C PHE A 741 19.51 -24.83 6.92
N THR A 742 19.36 -25.47 5.75
CA THR A 742 18.48 -26.63 5.55
C THR A 742 18.83 -27.75 6.54
N VAL A 743 20.11 -28.09 6.68
CA VAL A 743 20.58 -29.14 7.60
C VAL A 743 20.34 -28.74 9.07
N THR A 744 20.56 -27.48 9.42
CA THR A 744 20.31 -26.98 10.79
C THR A 744 18.82 -27.07 11.14
N THR A 745 17.94 -26.62 10.24
CA THR A 745 16.48 -26.62 10.47
C THR A 745 15.88 -28.03 10.46
N LEU A 746 16.37 -28.94 9.61
CA LEU A 746 16.04 -30.37 9.69
C LEU A 746 16.44 -30.98 11.04
N SER A 747 17.65 -30.68 11.49
CA SER A 747 18.16 -31.15 12.78
C SER A 747 17.33 -30.60 13.93
N TRP A 748 16.96 -29.32 13.86
CA TRP A 748 16.09 -28.71 14.86
C TRP A 748 14.72 -29.39 14.89
N GLY A 749 14.10 -29.64 13.73
CA GLY A 749 12.85 -30.39 13.62
C GLY A 749 12.95 -31.80 14.20
N ALA A 750 14.03 -32.53 13.91
CA ALA A 750 14.29 -33.87 14.44
C ALA A 750 14.49 -33.90 15.95
N ILE A 751 15.07 -32.83 16.53
CA ILE A 751 15.24 -32.68 17.99
C ILE A 751 13.92 -32.30 18.65
N ALA A 752 13.18 -31.35 18.09
CA ALA A 752 11.98 -30.77 18.70
C ALA A 752 10.74 -31.68 18.58
N TYR A 753 10.62 -32.43 17.49
CA TYR A 753 9.46 -33.26 17.15
C TYR A 753 9.83 -34.74 17.00
N GLN A 754 10.81 -35.21 17.79
CA GLN A 754 11.34 -36.57 17.68
C GLN A 754 10.25 -37.64 17.84
N SER A 755 9.35 -37.48 18.81
CA SER A 755 8.25 -38.40 19.09
C SER A 755 7.25 -38.46 17.93
N GLU A 756 6.89 -37.30 17.39
CA GLU A 756 5.91 -37.14 16.31
C GLU A 756 6.47 -37.68 14.97
N LEU A 757 7.76 -37.44 14.70
CA LEU A 757 8.45 -38.05 13.56
C LEU A 757 8.57 -39.57 13.70
N LYS A 758 8.70 -40.07 14.94
CA LYS A 758 8.74 -41.51 15.20
C LYS A 758 7.36 -42.15 15.01
N SER A 759 6.28 -41.51 15.47
CA SER A 759 4.92 -42.05 15.35
C SER A 759 4.43 -42.08 13.90
N THR A 760 4.90 -41.16 13.06
CA THR A 760 4.63 -41.13 11.61
C THR A 760 5.52 -42.07 10.79
N GLY A 761 6.55 -42.67 11.41
CA GLY A 761 7.51 -43.54 10.71
C GLY A 761 8.57 -42.81 9.88
N GLU A 762 8.60 -41.48 9.90
CA GLU A 762 9.48 -40.65 9.04
C GLU A 762 10.81 -40.26 9.70
N LEU A 763 11.01 -40.55 10.99
CA LEU A 763 12.23 -40.17 11.73
C LEU A 763 13.52 -40.66 11.06
N GLU A 764 13.55 -41.89 10.54
CA GLU A 764 14.75 -42.42 9.88
C GLU A 764 15.02 -41.78 8.52
N ASN A 765 13.96 -41.39 7.78
CA ASN A 765 14.12 -40.66 6.52
C ASN A 765 14.64 -39.24 6.77
N VAL A 766 14.16 -38.57 7.83
CA VAL A 766 14.70 -37.27 8.25
C VAL A 766 16.16 -37.38 8.69
N ARG A 767 16.52 -38.42 9.46
CA ARG A 767 17.92 -38.70 9.83
C ARG A 767 18.79 -38.93 8.62
N ALA A 768 18.32 -39.70 7.63
CA ALA A 768 19.03 -39.90 6.37
C ALA A 768 19.21 -38.58 5.60
N ALA A 769 18.19 -37.71 5.60
CA ALA A 769 18.29 -36.39 4.98
C ALA A 769 19.32 -35.48 5.66
N ILE A 770 19.36 -35.45 7.00
CA ILE A 770 20.38 -34.71 7.76
C ILE A 770 21.77 -35.26 7.45
N ARG A 771 21.95 -36.59 7.50
CA ARG A 771 23.24 -37.25 7.25
C ARG A 771 23.78 -36.92 5.86
N TRP A 772 22.92 -36.89 4.85
CA TRP A 772 23.31 -36.57 3.47
C TRP A 772 23.93 -35.17 3.36
N GLY A 773 23.35 -34.19 4.04
CA GLY A 773 23.88 -32.83 4.08
C GLY A 773 25.16 -32.75 4.90
N THR A 774 25.19 -33.35 6.10
CA THR A 774 26.38 -33.29 6.95
C THR A 774 27.59 -34.05 6.39
N ASP A 775 27.39 -35.15 5.66
CA ASP A 775 28.47 -35.86 4.96
C ASP A 775 29.13 -34.95 3.93
N TYR A 776 28.34 -34.15 3.20
CA TYR A 776 28.86 -33.15 2.29
C TYR A 776 29.58 -32.01 3.04
N LEU A 777 29.00 -31.47 4.11
CA LEU A 777 29.65 -30.41 4.89
C LEU A 777 31.00 -30.87 5.52
N LEU A 778 31.11 -32.15 5.90
CA LEU A 778 32.37 -32.75 6.35
C LEU A 778 33.42 -32.80 5.23
N LYS A 779 33.02 -33.13 4.00
CA LYS A 779 33.88 -33.06 2.81
C LYS A 779 34.29 -31.63 2.49
N ALA A 780 33.34 -30.70 2.53
CA ALA A 780 33.54 -29.27 2.29
C ALA A 780 34.48 -28.61 3.30
N SER A 781 34.60 -29.18 4.51
CA SER A 781 35.50 -28.72 5.58
C SER A 781 36.67 -29.69 5.83
N SER A 782 37.02 -30.52 4.83
CA SER A 782 38.04 -31.56 4.97
C SER A 782 39.47 -31.01 5.06
N LYS A 783 39.74 -29.86 4.44
CA LYS A 783 41.05 -29.20 4.44
C LYS A 783 41.18 -28.23 5.62
N HIS A 784 42.39 -28.15 6.19
CA HIS A 784 42.68 -27.21 7.27
C HIS A 784 42.58 -25.75 6.78
N ASN A 785 42.00 -24.85 7.57
CA ASN A 785 41.79 -23.42 7.26
C ASN A 785 41.14 -23.13 5.90
N ARG A 786 40.34 -24.06 5.36
CA ARG A 786 39.60 -23.88 4.11
C ARG A 786 38.21 -24.47 4.24
N LEU A 787 37.22 -23.74 3.74
CA LEU A 787 35.85 -24.23 3.62
C LEU A 787 35.39 -24.04 2.17
N TYR A 788 34.97 -25.14 1.54
CA TYR A 788 34.39 -25.11 0.20
C TYR A 788 32.91 -24.73 0.28
N VAL A 789 32.55 -23.58 -0.29
CA VAL A 789 31.26 -22.92 -0.05
C VAL A 789 30.31 -23.01 -1.23
N GLN A 790 30.82 -23.32 -2.42
CA GLN A 790 30.01 -23.52 -3.62
C GLN A 790 30.67 -24.51 -4.56
N VAL A 791 29.86 -25.33 -5.23
CA VAL A 791 30.30 -26.12 -6.38
C VAL A 791 29.33 -25.92 -7.53
N GLY A 792 29.84 -25.46 -8.67
CA GLY A 792 29.05 -25.00 -9.81
C GLY A 792 29.31 -23.53 -10.11
N ASP A 793 29.46 -23.22 -11.39
CA ASP A 793 29.41 -21.85 -11.89
C ASP A 793 27.94 -21.43 -12.02
N PRO A 794 27.44 -20.44 -11.24
CA PRO A 794 26.04 -20.04 -11.26
C PRO A 794 25.58 -19.57 -12.63
N GLU A 795 26.37 -18.71 -13.27
CA GLU A 795 26.01 -18.12 -14.55
C GLU A 795 25.94 -19.19 -15.64
N LYS A 796 26.92 -20.09 -15.69
CA LYS A 796 26.94 -21.16 -16.70
C LYS A 796 25.89 -22.22 -16.44
N ASP A 797 25.61 -22.56 -15.18
CA ASP A 797 24.52 -23.45 -14.83
C ASP A 797 23.16 -22.84 -15.20
N HIS A 798 22.99 -21.54 -14.98
CA HIS A 798 21.75 -20.83 -15.29
C HIS A 798 21.55 -20.54 -16.78
N GLN A 799 22.64 -20.46 -17.56
CA GLN A 799 22.62 -20.40 -19.03
C GLN A 799 22.31 -21.76 -19.69
N CYS A 800 22.03 -22.82 -18.92
CA CYS A 800 21.77 -24.14 -19.46
C CYS A 800 20.67 -24.89 -18.71
N TRP A 801 19.60 -25.29 -19.41
CA TRP A 801 18.46 -25.97 -18.81
C TRP A 801 18.56 -27.49 -18.94
N MET A 802 19.49 -28.10 -18.19
CA MET A 802 19.76 -29.54 -18.28
C MET A 802 19.56 -30.28 -16.96
N ARG A 803 19.15 -31.55 -17.07
CA ARG A 803 19.08 -32.44 -15.92
C ARG A 803 20.46 -32.65 -15.28
N PRO A 804 20.54 -32.82 -13.95
CA PRO A 804 21.81 -32.92 -13.24
C PRO A 804 22.71 -34.08 -13.71
N GLU A 805 22.11 -35.19 -14.14
CA GLU A 805 22.86 -36.37 -14.61
C GLU A 805 23.57 -36.12 -15.96
N ASN A 806 23.14 -35.11 -16.70
CA ASN A 806 23.64 -34.79 -18.05
C ASN A 806 24.36 -33.43 -18.09
N MET A 807 24.57 -32.80 -16.94
CA MET A 807 25.14 -31.46 -16.92
C MET A 807 26.57 -31.43 -17.48
N LYS A 808 26.81 -30.50 -18.39
CA LYS A 808 28.10 -30.24 -19.06
C LYS A 808 28.69 -28.89 -18.65
N THR A 809 27.99 -28.16 -17.80
CA THR A 809 28.37 -26.84 -17.31
C THR A 809 29.61 -26.94 -16.40
N PRO A 810 30.50 -25.93 -16.39
CA PRO A 810 31.64 -25.91 -15.49
C PRO A 810 31.22 -26.06 -14.03
N ARG A 811 31.87 -27.01 -13.34
CA ARG A 811 31.64 -27.30 -11.91
C ARG A 811 32.76 -26.65 -11.09
N SER A 812 32.89 -25.33 -11.23
CA SER A 812 33.89 -24.54 -10.51
C SER A 812 33.70 -24.67 -9.00
N VAL A 813 34.79 -24.55 -8.25
CA VAL A 813 34.77 -24.71 -6.80
C VAL A 813 35.14 -23.38 -6.19
N LEU A 814 34.28 -22.93 -5.28
CA LEU A 814 34.49 -21.72 -4.51
C LEU A 814 34.88 -22.10 -3.10
N GLN A 815 35.87 -21.41 -2.56
CA GLN A 815 36.36 -21.63 -1.21
C GLN A 815 36.53 -20.31 -0.47
N ILE A 816 36.33 -20.36 0.84
CA ILE A 816 36.79 -19.34 1.78
C ILE A 816 38.00 -19.88 2.54
N ASP A 817 38.88 -18.97 2.91
CA ASP A 817 40.09 -19.22 3.67
C ASP A 817 40.53 -17.93 4.40
N GLN A 818 41.75 -17.91 4.95
CA GLN A 818 42.25 -16.73 5.66
C GLN A 818 42.40 -15.49 4.77
N SER A 819 42.57 -15.66 3.45
CA SER A 819 42.72 -14.55 2.51
C SER A 819 41.39 -14.11 1.89
N ASN A 820 40.38 -14.98 1.94
CA ASN A 820 39.02 -14.72 1.46
C ASN A 820 38.04 -15.17 2.55
N PRO A 821 37.73 -14.32 3.55
CA PRO A 821 36.89 -14.72 4.68
C PRO A 821 35.42 -14.90 4.28
N GLY A 822 34.66 -15.61 5.11
CA GLY A 822 33.20 -15.79 4.96
C GLY A 822 32.60 -16.35 6.24
N THR A 823 32.35 -15.46 7.20
CA THR A 823 32.00 -15.85 8.58
C THR A 823 30.58 -16.38 8.68
N GLU A 824 29.65 -15.83 7.91
CA GLU A 824 28.23 -16.18 7.84
C GLU A 824 28.06 -17.67 7.52
N ILE A 825 28.63 -18.11 6.39
CA ILE A 825 28.56 -19.50 5.94
C ILE A 825 29.37 -20.46 6.82
N ALA A 826 30.50 -20.01 7.38
CA ALA A 826 31.26 -20.81 8.34
C ALA A 826 30.46 -21.03 9.63
N ALA A 827 29.77 -20.00 10.11
CA ALA A 827 28.93 -20.05 11.29
C ALA A 827 27.68 -20.91 11.08
N GLU A 828 26.96 -20.76 9.97
CA GLU A 828 25.81 -21.65 9.66
C GLU A 828 26.27 -23.10 9.44
N THR A 829 27.42 -23.35 8.79
CA THR A 829 27.99 -24.71 8.67
C THR A 829 28.31 -25.32 10.04
N SER A 830 28.85 -24.50 10.94
CA SER A 830 29.09 -24.90 12.34
C SER A 830 27.79 -25.20 13.08
N ALA A 831 26.75 -24.36 12.92
CA ALA A 831 25.43 -24.57 13.49
C ALA A 831 24.81 -25.89 13.02
N ALA A 832 24.86 -26.16 11.70
CA ALA A 832 24.36 -27.38 11.08
C ALA A 832 25.01 -28.64 11.68
N MET A 833 26.34 -28.66 11.76
CA MET A 833 27.08 -29.79 12.34
C MET A 833 26.83 -29.94 13.85
N ALA A 834 26.74 -28.82 14.59
CA ALA A 834 26.47 -28.84 16.02
C ALA A 834 25.06 -29.37 16.31
N ALA A 835 24.03 -28.88 15.62
CA ALA A 835 22.65 -29.37 15.74
C ALA A 835 22.56 -30.86 15.36
N SER A 836 23.16 -31.25 14.24
CA SER A 836 23.18 -32.65 13.79
C SER A 836 23.87 -33.59 14.79
N SER A 837 24.93 -33.11 15.47
CA SER A 837 25.62 -33.90 16.51
C SER A 837 24.70 -34.28 17.68
N ILE A 838 23.64 -33.51 17.93
CA ILE A 838 22.64 -33.83 18.95
C ILE A 838 21.72 -34.94 18.45
N VAL A 839 21.26 -34.85 17.20
CA VAL A 839 20.40 -35.86 16.55
C VAL A 839 21.05 -37.24 16.57
N PHE A 840 22.33 -37.32 16.20
CA PHE A 840 23.07 -38.59 16.10
C PHE A 840 23.67 -39.07 17.42
N ARG A 841 23.66 -38.27 18.48
CA ARG A 841 24.39 -38.55 19.74
C ARG A 841 24.12 -39.93 20.33
N ARG A 842 22.87 -40.38 20.26
CA ARG A 842 22.41 -41.66 20.82
C ARG A 842 22.34 -42.80 19.81
N PHE A 843 22.53 -42.50 18.51
CA PHE A 843 22.34 -43.46 17.42
C PHE A 843 23.66 -43.80 16.71
N ASP A 844 24.52 -42.82 16.48
CA ASP A 844 25.83 -42.95 15.85
C ASP A 844 26.80 -42.00 16.57
N GLN A 845 27.25 -42.44 17.76
CA GLN A 845 28.09 -41.63 18.64
C GLN A 845 29.43 -41.21 18.02
N PRO A 846 30.16 -42.08 17.28
CA PRO A 846 31.39 -41.67 16.58
C PRO A 846 31.14 -40.55 15.57
N TYR A 847 30.07 -40.66 14.78
CA TYR A 847 29.70 -39.63 13.81
C TYR A 847 29.29 -38.32 14.50
N ALA A 848 28.50 -38.39 15.57
CA ALA A 848 28.15 -37.23 16.37
C ALA A 848 29.38 -36.49 16.95
N HIS A 849 30.37 -37.23 17.45
CA HIS A 849 31.63 -36.63 17.92
C HIS A 849 32.42 -35.99 16.78
N GLN A 850 32.48 -36.63 15.60
CA GLN A 850 33.14 -36.07 14.42
C GLN A 850 32.49 -34.75 14.00
N LEU A 851 31.16 -34.70 13.93
CA LEU A 851 30.41 -33.48 13.60
C LEU A 851 30.66 -32.37 14.61
N LEU A 852 30.53 -32.65 15.91
CA LEU A 852 30.72 -31.63 16.95
C LEU A 852 32.16 -31.10 16.98
N ASN A 853 33.16 -31.97 16.79
CA ASN A 853 34.55 -31.55 16.72
C ASN A 853 34.81 -30.70 15.48
N LYS A 854 34.24 -31.07 14.33
CA LYS A 854 34.37 -30.28 13.11
C LYS A 854 33.67 -28.91 13.23
N ALA A 855 32.47 -28.86 13.81
CA ALA A 855 31.74 -27.60 14.07
C ALA A 855 32.62 -26.61 14.86
N LYS A 856 33.22 -27.07 15.97
CA LYS A 856 34.13 -26.28 16.80
C LYS A 856 35.36 -25.79 16.02
N LEU A 857 35.93 -26.64 15.17
CA LEU A 857 37.11 -26.29 14.37
C LEU A 857 36.78 -25.26 13.29
N VAL A 858 35.65 -25.42 12.59
CA VAL A 858 35.20 -24.48 11.56
C VAL A 858 35.05 -23.10 12.19
N ILE A 859 34.29 -22.96 13.27
CA ILE A 859 34.08 -21.63 13.86
C ILE A 859 35.36 -21.02 14.45
N TYR A 860 36.23 -21.84 15.06
CA TYR A 860 37.48 -21.38 15.67
C TYR A 860 38.44 -20.74 14.66
N HIS A 861 38.53 -21.28 13.43
CA HIS A 861 39.43 -20.73 12.42
C HIS A 861 38.98 -19.38 11.85
N TYR A 862 37.67 -19.08 11.85
CA TYR A 862 37.14 -17.87 11.23
C TYR A 862 36.81 -16.75 12.24
N ILE A 863 36.68 -17.04 13.55
CA ILE A 863 36.50 -16.01 14.59
C ILE A 863 37.80 -15.27 14.96
N GLN A 864 38.98 -15.93 14.92
CA GLN A 864 40.23 -15.29 15.39
C GLN A 864 40.73 -14.09 14.58
N TYR A 865 40.18 -13.86 13.39
CA TYR A 865 40.58 -12.74 12.52
C TYR A 865 39.70 -11.48 12.67
N PHE A 866 38.61 -11.54 13.44
CA PHE A 866 37.71 -10.41 13.65
C PHE A 866 38.26 -9.32 14.60
N HIS A 867 39.48 -9.49 15.13
CA HIS A 867 40.17 -8.50 15.96
C HIS A 867 41.29 -7.70 15.27
N SER A 868 41.53 -7.89 13.97
CA SER A 868 42.54 -7.12 13.23
C SER A 868 42.05 -6.72 11.84
N ASP A 869 41.74 -5.43 11.71
CA ASP A 869 41.69 -4.62 10.51
C ASP A 869 40.68 -4.95 9.39
N LEU A 870 39.87 -3.93 9.14
CA LEU A 870 38.67 -3.86 8.35
C LEU A 870 38.98 -3.63 6.87
N PHE A 871 39.44 -4.62 6.10
CA PHE A 871 39.60 -4.48 4.64
C PHE A 871 39.44 -5.82 3.90
N HIS A 872 38.56 -5.81 2.89
CA HIS A 872 38.29 -6.84 1.85
C HIS A 872 37.18 -7.87 2.13
N LEU A 873 35.93 -7.47 1.88
CA LEU A 873 34.82 -8.39 1.59
C LEU A 873 33.83 -7.74 0.60
N LEU A 874 34.27 -7.68 -0.65
CA LEU A 874 33.41 -7.76 -1.81
C LEU A 874 34.05 -8.83 -2.68
N TRP A 875 33.25 -9.45 -3.55
CA TRP A 875 33.58 -10.64 -4.33
C TRP A 875 33.42 -11.91 -3.51
N ILE A 876 32.16 -12.38 -3.45
CA ILE A 876 31.73 -13.73 -3.82
C ILE A 876 30.25 -13.88 -3.41
N LEU A 877 29.35 -13.57 -4.34
CA LEU A 877 27.97 -14.08 -4.50
C LEU A 877 27.26 -13.23 -5.58
N PRO A 878 26.72 -13.83 -6.65
CA PRO A 878 26.00 -13.09 -7.69
C PRO A 878 24.52 -12.96 -7.32
N CYS A 879 24.19 -12.10 -6.36
CA CYS A 879 22.85 -11.56 -6.17
C CYS A 879 22.94 -10.17 -5.51
N GLN A 880 22.43 -9.17 -6.23
CA GLN A 880 22.12 -7.80 -5.81
C GLN A 880 23.24 -6.75 -5.59
N HIS A 881 23.24 -5.80 -6.53
CA HIS A 881 23.30 -4.34 -6.36
C HIS A 881 23.80 -3.79 -5.01
N ARG A 882 24.94 -3.06 -5.11
CA ARG A 882 25.47 -2.01 -4.22
C ARG A 882 24.64 -1.75 -2.95
N VAL A 883 25.12 -2.26 -1.83
CA VAL A 883 24.70 -1.89 -0.48
C VAL A 883 25.71 -0.88 0.08
N ASP A 884 25.20 0.20 0.66
CA ASP A 884 25.99 1.22 1.34
C ASP A 884 26.70 0.67 2.58
N ARG A 885 27.87 1.25 2.88
CA ARG A 885 28.90 0.79 3.86
C ARG A 885 28.45 0.56 5.33
N PHE A 886 27.19 0.76 5.70
CA PHE A 886 26.70 0.61 7.08
C PHE A 886 25.89 -0.68 7.35
N ASP A 887 25.27 -1.29 6.33
CA ASP A 887 24.38 -2.44 6.54
C ASP A 887 25.13 -3.78 6.75
N THR A 888 26.36 -3.90 6.24
CA THR A 888 27.15 -5.15 6.29
C THR A 888 27.65 -5.51 7.71
N ILE A 889 27.68 -4.56 8.65
CA ILE A 889 28.18 -4.76 10.02
C ILE A 889 27.10 -5.40 10.93
N LEU A 890 25.82 -5.35 10.54
CA LEU A 890 24.71 -6.01 11.22
C LEU A 890 24.45 -7.45 10.72
N LEU A 891 24.81 -7.73 9.45
CA LEU A 891 24.54 -8.97 8.70
C LEU A 891 25.36 -10.23 9.10
N THR A 892 26.37 -10.13 9.98
CA THR A 892 27.19 -11.28 10.42
C THR A 892 26.91 -11.74 11.86
N LYS A 893 26.15 -10.94 12.61
CA LYS A 893 26.01 -11.12 14.05
C LYS A 893 24.98 -12.18 14.43
N ASP A 894 23.99 -12.43 13.60
CA ASP A 894 22.98 -13.44 13.86
C ASP A 894 23.44 -14.86 13.55
N GLU A 895 24.24 -15.12 12.52
CA GLU A 895 24.83 -16.45 12.29
C GLU A 895 25.78 -16.84 13.42
N LEU A 896 26.61 -15.89 13.88
CA LEU A 896 27.52 -16.13 15.00
C LEU A 896 26.75 -16.45 16.28
N MET A 897 25.69 -15.69 16.57
CA MET A 897 24.79 -15.96 17.70
C MET A 897 24.09 -17.32 17.57
N TRP A 898 23.61 -17.65 16.38
CA TRP A 898 22.98 -18.93 16.04
C TRP A 898 23.94 -20.11 16.21
N ALA A 899 25.16 -20.00 15.69
CA ALA A 899 26.19 -21.02 15.81
C ALA A 899 26.64 -21.21 17.25
N ALA A 900 26.87 -20.12 17.99
CA ALA A 900 27.22 -20.17 19.41
C ALA A 900 26.11 -20.85 20.22
N THR A 901 24.84 -20.55 19.93
CA THR A 901 23.67 -21.18 20.54
C THR A 901 23.67 -22.69 20.33
N TRP A 902 23.81 -23.16 19.09
CA TRP A 902 23.86 -24.60 18.81
C TRP A 902 25.07 -25.30 19.39
N LEU A 903 26.25 -24.67 19.34
CA LEU A 903 27.48 -25.19 19.94
C LEU A 903 27.36 -25.28 21.46
N TYR A 904 26.70 -24.32 22.10
CA TYR A 904 26.41 -24.37 23.53
C TYR A 904 25.44 -25.50 23.86
N ILE A 905 24.31 -25.60 23.15
CA ILE A 905 23.33 -26.69 23.35
C ILE A 905 23.99 -28.06 23.17
N ALA A 906 24.84 -28.20 22.15
CA ALA A 906 25.50 -29.45 21.83
C ALA A 906 26.62 -29.79 22.83
N SER A 907 27.47 -28.82 23.21
CA SER A 907 28.71 -29.09 23.97
C SER A 907 28.66 -28.74 25.45
N ARG A 908 27.71 -27.89 25.87
CA ARG A 908 27.59 -27.29 27.22
C ARG A 908 28.84 -26.55 27.70
N LYS A 909 29.73 -26.13 26.79
CA LYS A 909 30.93 -25.36 27.14
C LYS A 909 30.58 -23.90 27.46
N ALA A 910 31.07 -23.43 28.60
CA ALA A 910 30.86 -22.05 29.06
C ALA A 910 31.35 -20.99 28.07
N THR A 911 32.43 -21.24 27.32
CA THR A 911 32.94 -20.28 26.31
C THR A 911 31.88 -19.82 25.30
N TYR A 912 30.98 -20.70 24.87
CA TYR A 912 29.92 -20.33 23.94
C TYR A 912 28.79 -19.57 24.64
N LEU A 913 28.50 -19.91 25.88
CA LEU A 913 27.52 -19.16 26.70
C LEU A 913 28.03 -17.75 27.00
N ASN A 914 29.30 -17.60 27.37
CA ASN A 914 29.92 -16.29 27.60
C ASN A 914 29.85 -15.42 26.33
N TYR A 915 30.15 -15.99 25.16
CA TYR A 915 30.02 -15.27 23.89
C TYR A 915 28.57 -14.82 23.63
N ILE A 916 27.59 -15.69 23.90
CA ILE A 916 26.16 -15.34 23.79
C ILE A 916 25.80 -14.21 24.75
N GLU A 917 26.28 -14.28 25.99
CA GLU A 917 26.05 -13.25 27.01
C GLU A 917 26.66 -11.89 26.63
N GLU A 918 27.88 -11.89 26.09
CA GLU A 918 28.63 -10.68 25.72
C GLU A 918 28.09 -10.01 24.45
N GLU A 919 27.74 -10.81 23.43
CA GLU A 919 27.38 -10.31 22.09
C GLU A 919 25.87 -10.28 21.81
N SER A 920 25.02 -10.66 22.77
CA SER A 920 23.56 -10.63 22.60
C SER A 920 23.03 -9.20 22.42
N ILE A 921 22.24 -9.01 21.36
CA ILE A 921 21.59 -7.73 21.04
C ILE A 921 20.08 -7.96 20.97
N SER A 922 19.31 -7.11 21.64
CA SER A 922 17.85 -7.13 21.55
C SER A 922 17.43 -6.54 20.20
N ALA A 923 16.78 -7.35 19.36
CA ALA A 923 16.30 -6.94 18.04
C ALA A 923 14.88 -7.50 17.80
N THR A 924 14.01 -6.64 17.26
CA THR A 924 12.70 -7.05 16.73
C THR A 924 12.90 -7.49 15.28
N VAL A 925 12.62 -8.76 15.00
CA VAL A 925 12.78 -9.35 13.66
C VAL A 925 11.44 -9.86 13.16
N ALA A 926 11.12 -9.57 11.90
CA ALA A 926 9.85 -9.94 11.27
C ALA A 926 9.94 -11.28 10.51
N GLU A 927 11.12 -11.89 10.42
CA GLU A 927 11.37 -13.11 9.65
C GLU A 927 12.40 -14.05 10.31
N PHE A 928 12.33 -15.33 9.91
CA PHE A 928 13.34 -16.35 10.16
C PHE A 928 13.64 -17.04 8.82
N SER A 929 14.86 -16.91 8.33
CA SER A 929 15.22 -17.31 6.97
C SER A 929 16.66 -17.86 6.87
N TRP A 930 17.05 -18.30 5.67
CA TRP A 930 18.42 -18.73 5.41
C TRP A 930 19.45 -17.59 5.53
N ASP A 931 19.00 -16.34 5.65
CA ASP A 931 19.82 -15.13 5.81
C ASP A 931 19.62 -14.45 7.18
N LEU A 932 18.46 -14.59 7.85
CA LEU A 932 18.20 -13.99 9.17
C LEU A 932 17.80 -15.01 10.26
N LYS A 933 18.64 -15.17 11.30
CA LYS A 933 18.56 -16.28 12.27
C LYS A 933 18.20 -15.85 13.70
N TYR A 934 18.06 -14.55 13.97
CA TYR A 934 17.82 -14.02 15.32
C TYR A 934 16.59 -14.64 16.00
N ALA A 935 15.44 -14.75 15.30
CA ALA A 935 14.23 -15.33 15.87
C ALA A 935 14.45 -16.78 16.33
N GLY A 936 15.19 -17.57 15.54
CA GLY A 936 15.53 -18.95 15.89
C GLY A 936 16.43 -19.03 17.11
N ALA A 937 17.49 -18.22 17.17
CA ALA A 937 18.41 -18.17 18.30
C ALA A 937 17.69 -17.78 19.60
N GLN A 938 16.80 -16.78 19.55
CA GLN A 938 15.99 -16.35 20.70
C GLN A 938 15.11 -17.48 21.24
N ILE A 939 14.42 -18.23 20.37
CA ILE A 939 13.58 -19.38 20.76
C ILE A 939 14.41 -20.52 21.38
N LEU A 940 15.62 -20.76 20.89
CA LEU A 940 16.49 -21.79 21.43
C LEU A 940 17.08 -21.41 22.80
N LEU A 941 17.58 -20.19 22.92
CA LEU A 941 18.18 -19.69 24.16
C LEU A 941 17.17 -19.64 25.30
N SER A 942 15.89 -19.38 25.00
CA SER A 942 14.84 -19.40 26.01
C SER A 942 14.61 -20.79 26.61
N LYS A 943 14.73 -21.87 25.82
CA LYS A 943 14.66 -23.26 26.31
C LYS A 943 15.83 -23.64 27.21
N VAL A 944 17.02 -23.10 26.95
CA VAL A 944 18.20 -23.46 27.75
C VAL A 944 18.15 -22.80 29.12
N SER A 945 17.65 -21.57 29.20
CA SER A 945 17.51 -20.81 30.45
C SER A 945 16.57 -21.46 31.47
N LEU A 946 15.41 -21.99 31.01
CA LEU A 946 14.46 -22.73 31.85
C LEU A 946 15.07 -23.97 32.54
N SER A 947 15.99 -24.66 31.86
CA SER A 947 16.66 -25.84 32.41
C SER A 947 17.67 -25.49 33.52
N LEU A 948 18.21 -24.27 33.50
CA LEU A 948 19.12 -23.73 34.52
C LEU A 948 18.35 -23.10 35.69
N SER A 949 17.20 -22.44 35.44
CA SER A 949 16.35 -21.84 36.50
C SER A 949 15.63 -22.88 37.37
N LEU A 950 15.16 -23.99 36.78
CA LEU A 950 14.59 -25.14 37.53
C LEU A 950 15.59 -25.79 38.52
N SER A 951 16.90 -25.60 38.31
CA SER A 951 17.93 -26.05 39.24
C SER A 951 18.34 -25.04 40.32
N LEU A 952 17.88 -23.78 40.24
CA LEU A 952 18.46 -22.67 41.04
C LEU A 952 17.49 -21.77 41.84
N SER A 953 16.16 -21.90 41.80
CA SER A 953 15.31 -21.01 42.63
C SER A 953 13.97 -21.59 43.12
N LEU A 954 14.00 -22.18 44.33
CA LEU A 954 13.06 -21.80 45.39
C LEU A 954 13.32 -20.31 45.72
N SER A 955 12.23 -19.54 45.86
CA SER A 955 12.15 -18.14 46.34
C SER A 955 12.55 -17.03 45.35
N LEU A 956 11.58 -16.23 44.89
CA LEU A 956 11.26 -14.87 45.37
C LEU A 956 10.13 -14.24 44.52
N SER A 957 9.37 -13.32 45.12
CA SER A 957 8.24 -12.56 44.56
C SER A 957 8.60 -11.08 44.32
N LEU A 958 7.99 -10.43 43.30
CA LEU A 958 7.29 -9.12 43.30
C LEU A 958 7.26 -8.40 41.92
N SER A 959 6.23 -7.54 41.79
CA SER A 959 5.60 -6.76 40.69
C SER A 959 6.35 -5.58 40.03
N LEU A 960 6.04 -5.22 38.76
CA LEU A 960 5.27 -4.03 38.27
C LEU A 960 5.41 -3.72 36.73
N SER A 961 4.26 -3.70 36.03
CA SER A 961 3.70 -2.71 35.05
C SER A 961 4.35 -2.22 33.71
N HIS A 962 3.50 -2.20 32.66
CA HIS A 962 3.38 -1.38 31.41
C HIS A 962 4.32 -1.56 30.17
N ALA A 963 3.75 -1.95 29.00
CA ALA A 963 4.05 -1.42 27.64
C ALA A 963 3.10 -2.02 26.54
N LEU A 964 2.83 -1.25 25.47
CA LEU A 964 1.83 -1.40 24.41
C LEU A 964 2.48 -1.61 23.02
N SER A 965 2.07 -2.61 22.21
CA SER A 965 1.96 -2.53 20.71
C SER A 965 1.70 -3.89 20.01
N HIS A 966 0.64 -3.96 19.19
CA HIS A 966 0.09 -5.17 18.55
C HIS A 966 0.65 -5.49 17.17
N GLU A 967 1.55 -6.46 17.11
CA GLU A 967 1.71 -7.58 16.16
C GLU A 967 2.61 -8.59 16.91
N MET A 968 2.80 -9.85 16.47
CA MET A 968 3.49 -10.84 17.33
C MET A 968 4.96 -10.45 17.54
N GLN A 969 5.16 -9.60 18.54
CA GLN A 969 6.36 -8.90 18.89
C GLN A 969 6.86 -9.60 20.14
N LEU A 970 7.97 -10.33 19.99
CA LEU A 970 8.82 -10.58 21.14
C LEU A 970 9.38 -9.21 21.55
N TYR A 971 8.76 -8.62 22.57
CA TYR A 971 9.14 -7.34 23.13
C TYR A 971 10.35 -7.55 24.05
N TRP A 972 11.45 -6.86 23.80
CA TRP A 972 12.64 -6.85 24.66
C TRP A 972 13.04 -5.40 24.92
N GLU A 973 12.66 -4.86 26.09
CA GLU A 973 13.24 -3.62 26.64
C GLU A 973 13.89 -3.94 27.98
N GLY A 974 15.13 -3.52 28.18
CA GLY A 974 15.80 -3.52 29.48
C GLY A 974 17.25 -4.02 29.45
N HIS A 975 18.07 -3.37 30.28
CA HIS A 975 19.51 -3.53 30.54
C HIS A 975 20.23 -4.83 30.12
N LYS A 976 21.50 -4.67 29.74
CA LYS A 976 22.51 -5.69 29.39
C LYS A 976 22.83 -6.69 30.51
N SER A 977 21.85 -7.46 31.00
CA SER A 977 22.10 -8.59 31.89
C SER A 977 21.26 -9.82 31.52
N LEU A 978 21.86 -11.01 31.69
CA LEU A 978 21.27 -12.32 31.44
C LEU A 978 19.95 -12.52 32.21
N GLU A 979 19.75 -11.85 33.35
CA GLU A 979 18.50 -11.92 34.13
C GLU A 979 17.28 -11.40 33.36
N THR A 980 17.43 -10.33 32.57
CA THR A 980 16.33 -9.77 31.78
C THR A 980 15.99 -10.68 30.60
N TYR A 981 17.01 -11.23 29.93
CA TYR A 981 16.83 -12.26 28.90
C TYR A 981 16.17 -13.52 29.45
N LYS A 982 16.59 -13.98 30.64
CA LYS A 982 16.06 -15.14 31.36
C LYS A 982 14.59 -14.96 31.71
N HIS A 983 14.20 -13.82 32.27
CA HIS A 983 12.81 -13.57 32.69
C HIS A 983 11.83 -13.45 31.51
N GLN A 984 12.30 -12.96 30.36
CA GLN A 984 11.49 -12.76 29.13
C GLN A 984 11.42 -14.04 28.28
N ALA A 985 12.50 -14.81 28.21
CA ALA A 985 12.51 -16.19 27.72
C ALA A 985 11.57 -17.10 28.52
N ASP A 986 11.65 -17.01 29.85
CA ASP A 986 10.79 -17.74 30.77
C ASP A 986 9.32 -17.35 30.55
N SER A 987 9.02 -16.06 30.34
CA SER A 987 7.67 -15.56 30.01
C SER A 987 7.13 -16.12 28.67
N PHE A 988 7.94 -16.14 27.60
CA PHE A 988 7.53 -16.65 26.29
C PHE A 988 7.38 -18.19 26.26
N ILE A 989 8.24 -18.94 26.96
CA ILE A 989 8.11 -20.40 26.98
C ILE A 989 7.05 -20.87 27.97
N CYS A 990 6.91 -20.20 29.12
CA CYS A 990 5.82 -20.50 30.04
C CYS A 990 4.44 -20.17 29.45
N SER A 991 4.39 -19.39 28.37
CA SER A 991 3.16 -19.11 27.63
C SER A 991 2.84 -20.07 26.50
N VAL A 992 3.82 -20.83 26.00
CA VAL A 992 3.65 -21.71 24.84
C VAL A 992 3.66 -23.20 25.23
N LEU A 993 4.18 -23.58 26.41
CA LEU A 993 4.17 -24.96 26.88
C LEU A 993 2.79 -25.38 27.43
N PRO A 994 2.28 -26.58 27.07
CA PRO A 994 0.96 -27.06 27.51
C PRO A 994 0.84 -27.26 29.03
N ASP A 995 1.96 -27.48 29.74
CA ASP A 995 1.96 -27.79 31.17
C ASP A 995 2.44 -26.62 32.06
N SER A 996 2.68 -25.44 31.50
CA SER A 996 3.17 -24.28 32.26
C SER A 996 2.04 -23.37 32.73
N PRO A 997 1.99 -22.91 33.99
CA PRO A 997 0.89 -22.10 34.53
C PRO A 997 0.73 -20.68 33.95
N TYR A 998 1.49 -20.29 32.92
CA TYR A 998 1.48 -18.94 32.32
C TYR A 998 1.14 -18.91 30.82
N HIS A 999 0.24 -19.80 30.35
CA HIS A 999 -0.19 -20.10 28.96
C HIS A 999 -0.55 -18.94 27.98
N GLN A 1000 0.10 -17.78 27.95
CA GLN A 1000 -0.31 -16.65 27.09
C GLN A 1000 0.86 -15.79 26.53
N VAL A 1001 1.12 -15.89 25.23
CA VAL A 1001 2.08 -15.05 24.49
C VAL A 1001 1.46 -13.69 24.28
N THR A 1002 2.13 -12.64 24.74
CA THR A 1002 1.63 -11.28 24.58
C THR A 1002 2.19 -10.70 23.30
N CYS A 1003 1.28 -10.35 22.40
CA CYS A 1003 1.56 -9.65 21.16
C CYS A 1003 0.79 -8.34 21.36
N GLY A 1004 1.48 -7.24 21.65
CA GLY A 1004 0.85 -6.01 22.13
C GLY A 1004 -0.08 -6.14 23.32
N ASN A 1005 -1.37 -5.86 23.09
CA ASN A 1005 -2.40 -5.86 24.14
C ASN A 1005 -3.27 -7.13 24.14
N LYS A 1006 -3.00 -8.12 23.28
CA LYS A 1006 -3.76 -9.38 23.18
C LYS A 1006 -2.79 -10.46 23.60
N ARG A 1007 -3.39 -11.44 24.24
CA ARG A 1007 -2.75 -12.59 24.80
C ARG A 1007 -3.20 -13.77 23.95
N PHE A 1008 -2.22 -14.50 23.44
CA PHE A 1008 -2.41 -15.65 22.58
C PHE A 1008 -1.97 -16.89 23.34
N ASP A 1009 -2.86 -17.80 23.62
CA ASP A 1009 -2.46 -19.06 24.24
C ASP A 1009 -1.76 -20.00 23.23
N SER A 1010 -1.15 -21.07 23.75
CA SER A 1010 -0.48 -22.08 22.92
C SER A 1010 -1.41 -22.69 21.86
N ALA A 1011 -2.70 -22.82 22.15
CA ALA A 1011 -3.69 -23.36 21.21
C ALA A 1011 -3.94 -22.37 20.06
N GLN A 1012 -4.00 -21.07 20.33
CA GLN A 1012 -4.14 -20.02 19.32
C GLN A 1012 -2.90 -19.91 18.43
N VAL A 1013 -1.69 -20.02 18.99
CA VAL A 1013 -0.45 -20.04 18.20
C VAL A 1013 -0.39 -21.29 17.32
N MET A 1014 -0.76 -22.46 17.84
CA MET A 1014 -0.83 -23.70 17.06
C MET A 1014 -1.91 -23.64 15.98
N ALA A 1015 -3.08 -23.05 16.27
CA ALA A 1015 -4.15 -22.86 15.30
C ALA A 1015 -3.71 -21.95 14.13
N PHE A 1016 -2.93 -20.90 14.42
CA PHE A 1016 -2.35 -20.05 13.38
C PHE A 1016 -1.33 -20.82 12.52
N ALA A 1017 -0.42 -21.57 13.12
CA ALA A 1017 0.55 -22.41 12.38
C ALA A 1017 -0.17 -23.45 11.49
N LYS A 1018 -1.20 -24.10 12.03
CA LYS A 1018 -2.07 -25.01 11.27
C LYS A 1018 -2.75 -24.29 10.12
N GLN A 1019 -3.30 -23.09 10.33
CA GLN A 1019 -3.95 -22.31 9.27
C GLN A 1019 -2.99 -22.03 8.10
N GLN A 1020 -1.73 -21.70 8.37
CA GLN A 1020 -0.74 -21.47 7.30
C GLN A 1020 -0.43 -22.77 6.55
N MET A 1021 -0.33 -23.91 7.24
CA MET A 1021 -0.12 -25.20 6.58
C MET A 1021 -1.34 -25.64 5.77
N ASP A 1022 -2.55 -25.49 6.31
CA ASP A 1022 -3.81 -25.74 5.59
C ASP A 1022 -3.87 -24.91 4.31
N TYR A 1023 -3.46 -23.64 4.37
CA TYR A 1023 -3.40 -22.75 3.21
C TYR A 1023 -2.45 -23.30 2.13
N LEU A 1024 -1.25 -23.75 2.50
CA LEU A 1024 -0.29 -24.34 1.56
C LEU A 1024 -0.82 -25.63 0.91
N LEU A 1025 -1.60 -26.42 1.66
CA LEU A 1025 -2.06 -27.74 1.24
C LEU A 1025 -3.39 -27.73 0.47
N GLY A 1026 -4.12 -26.61 0.47
CA GLY A 1026 -5.33 -26.47 -0.34
C GLY A 1026 -6.39 -25.49 0.16
N LYS A 1027 -6.36 -25.12 1.44
CA LYS A 1027 -7.39 -24.27 2.08
C LYS A 1027 -7.06 -22.80 1.89
N ASN A 1028 -7.07 -22.38 0.64
CA ASN A 1028 -6.84 -21.00 0.21
C ASN A 1028 -7.93 -20.56 -0.77
N PRO A 1029 -8.04 -19.26 -1.10
CA PRO A 1029 -9.10 -18.74 -1.97
C PRO A 1029 -9.15 -19.33 -3.39
N ARG A 1030 -8.14 -20.11 -3.78
CA ARG A 1030 -8.04 -20.79 -5.08
C ARG A 1030 -8.33 -22.29 -5.00
N ASP A 1031 -8.68 -22.81 -3.81
CA ASP A 1031 -8.94 -24.23 -3.53
C ASP A 1031 -7.87 -25.16 -4.15
N ARG A 1032 -6.59 -24.76 -4.06
CA ARG A 1032 -5.48 -25.46 -4.70
C ARG A 1032 -4.32 -25.70 -3.77
N SER A 1033 -3.62 -26.81 -3.94
CA SER A 1033 -2.36 -27.05 -3.26
C SER A 1033 -1.22 -26.23 -3.90
N TYR A 1034 -0.27 -25.83 -3.06
CA TYR A 1034 1.05 -25.32 -3.45
C TYR A 1034 2.16 -26.35 -3.21
N MET A 1035 1.79 -27.59 -2.88
CA MET A 1035 2.69 -28.74 -2.83
C MET A 1035 2.47 -29.64 -4.04
N VAL A 1036 3.52 -29.87 -4.82
CA VAL A 1036 3.48 -30.73 -6.01
C VAL A 1036 3.08 -32.16 -5.62
N GLY A 1037 2.11 -32.74 -6.34
CA GLY A 1037 1.63 -34.11 -6.09
C GLY A 1037 0.77 -34.29 -4.83
N PHE A 1038 0.28 -33.20 -4.21
CA PHE A 1038 -0.57 -33.26 -3.02
C PHE A 1038 -1.87 -32.47 -3.20
N GLY A 1039 -2.99 -32.97 -2.69
CA GLY A 1039 -4.25 -32.22 -2.62
C GLY A 1039 -4.89 -31.92 -3.99
N GLN A 1040 -5.78 -30.92 -4.01
CA GLN A 1040 -6.48 -30.51 -5.22
C GLN A 1040 -5.63 -29.55 -6.05
N ASN A 1041 -5.66 -29.69 -7.37
CA ASN A 1041 -4.97 -28.82 -8.34
C ASN A 1041 -3.52 -28.42 -7.95
N PRO A 1042 -2.64 -29.39 -7.61
CA PRO A 1042 -1.25 -29.10 -7.26
C PRO A 1042 -0.48 -28.51 -8.44
N PRO A 1043 0.63 -27.78 -8.20
CA PRO A 1043 1.50 -27.31 -9.27
C PRO A 1043 2.07 -28.48 -10.07
N LYS A 1044 2.10 -28.34 -11.39
CA LYS A 1044 2.57 -29.35 -12.35
C LYS A 1044 3.80 -28.87 -13.13
N GLN A 1045 4.11 -27.57 -13.07
CA GLN A 1045 5.20 -26.96 -13.84
C GLN A 1045 6.21 -26.25 -12.95
N ALA A 1046 6.64 -26.89 -11.85
CA ALA A 1046 7.69 -26.35 -10.98
C ALA A 1046 8.95 -25.96 -11.78
N HIS A 1047 9.54 -24.80 -11.45
CA HIS A 1047 10.79 -24.28 -12.02
C HIS A 1047 11.97 -25.17 -11.59
N HIS A 1048 12.10 -26.35 -12.20
CA HIS A 1048 13.06 -27.36 -11.74
C HIS A 1048 13.60 -28.21 -12.91
N ARG A 1049 14.92 -28.16 -13.14
CA ARG A 1049 15.58 -28.82 -14.28
C ARG A 1049 15.41 -30.34 -14.28
N GLY A 1050 15.65 -30.99 -13.14
CA GLY A 1050 15.50 -32.44 -13.02
C GLY A 1050 14.07 -32.93 -13.27
N ALA A 1051 13.07 -32.11 -12.94
CA ALA A 1051 11.66 -32.46 -13.10
C ALA A 1051 11.18 -32.21 -14.55
N SER A 1052 11.63 -31.11 -15.14
CA SER A 1052 11.18 -30.63 -16.45
C SER A 1052 11.86 -31.32 -17.65
N VAL A 1053 13.06 -31.88 -17.46
CA VAL A 1053 13.83 -32.53 -18.53
C VAL A 1053 13.60 -34.06 -18.49
N PRO A 1054 13.09 -34.68 -19.58
CA PRO A 1054 12.84 -36.12 -19.61
C PRO A 1054 14.15 -36.92 -19.64
N LYS A 1055 14.07 -38.22 -19.30
CA LYS A 1055 15.22 -39.13 -19.42
C LYS A 1055 15.54 -39.43 -20.88
N LEU A 1056 16.65 -38.86 -21.35
CA LEU A 1056 17.17 -39.06 -22.71
C LEU A 1056 17.98 -40.37 -22.79
N SER A 1057 17.88 -41.08 -23.93
CA SER A 1057 18.80 -42.17 -24.28
C SER A 1057 20.20 -41.62 -24.59
N ALA A 1058 21.24 -42.44 -24.44
CA ALA A 1058 22.64 -42.05 -24.66
C ALA A 1058 22.88 -41.40 -26.04
N THR A 1059 22.15 -41.83 -27.08
CA THR A 1059 22.25 -41.29 -28.44
C THR A 1059 21.65 -39.88 -28.59
N ASN A 1060 20.74 -39.47 -27.69
CA ASN A 1060 20.01 -38.20 -27.78
C ASN A 1060 20.58 -37.12 -26.86
N ILE A 1061 21.52 -37.45 -25.98
CA ILE A 1061 22.12 -36.51 -25.01
C ILE A 1061 23.00 -35.47 -25.71
N ASP A 1062 23.71 -35.86 -26.77
CA ASP A 1062 24.59 -34.96 -27.53
C ASP A 1062 23.85 -34.14 -28.59
N ALA A 1063 22.59 -34.51 -28.89
CA ALA A 1063 21.77 -33.82 -29.87
C ALA A 1063 21.22 -32.47 -29.36
N VAL A 1064 21.17 -32.24 -28.05
CA VAL A 1064 20.60 -31.01 -27.48
C VAL A 1064 21.63 -30.19 -26.72
N ASN A 1065 21.92 -28.99 -27.23
CA ASN A 1065 22.83 -28.02 -26.62
C ASN A 1065 22.09 -27.05 -25.66
N CYS A 1066 22.84 -26.22 -24.93
CA CYS A 1066 22.26 -25.32 -23.91
C CYS A 1066 21.20 -24.36 -24.45
N PRO A 1067 21.37 -23.64 -25.58
CA PRO A 1067 20.28 -22.80 -26.10
C PRO A 1067 19.03 -23.62 -26.47
N MET A 1068 19.21 -24.77 -27.12
CA MET A 1068 18.10 -25.62 -27.53
C MET A 1068 17.38 -26.27 -26.34
N SER A 1069 18.05 -26.37 -25.19
CA SER A 1069 17.47 -26.85 -23.94
C SER A 1069 16.29 -26.00 -23.45
N PHE A 1070 16.39 -24.68 -23.61
CA PHE A 1070 15.33 -23.77 -23.19
C PHE A 1070 14.08 -23.94 -24.06
N VAL A 1071 14.26 -24.07 -25.37
CA VAL A 1071 13.16 -24.30 -26.31
C VAL A 1071 12.52 -25.67 -26.09
N ASN A 1072 13.34 -26.71 -25.89
CA ASN A 1072 12.84 -28.07 -25.82
C ASN A 1072 12.20 -28.45 -24.49
N TRP A 1073 12.54 -27.77 -23.39
CA TRP A 1073 12.09 -28.16 -22.05
C TRP A 1073 11.61 -26.99 -21.20
N TYR A 1074 12.35 -25.88 -21.12
CA TYR A 1074 11.98 -24.75 -20.25
C TYR A 1074 10.71 -24.02 -20.73
N ASN A 1075 10.66 -23.62 -22.01
CA ASN A 1075 9.59 -22.83 -22.62
C ASN A 1075 8.32 -23.64 -22.93
N LYS A 1076 8.30 -24.96 -22.68
CA LYS A 1076 7.13 -25.79 -22.93
C LYS A 1076 6.07 -25.58 -21.87
N ASN A 1077 4.92 -25.05 -22.26
CA ASN A 1077 3.74 -24.95 -21.40
C ASN A 1077 3.00 -26.30 -21.31
N THR A 1078 3.68 -27.28 -20.72
CA THR A 1078 3.15 -28.62 -20.42
C THR A 1078 3.66 -29.05 -19.05
N PRO A 1079 2.90 -29.89 -18.31
CA PRO A 1079 3.37 -30.49 -17.08
C PRO A 1079 4.79 -31.05 -17.18
N ASN A 1080 5.55 -30.92 -16.09
CA ASN A 1080 6.88 -31.54 -15.99
C ASN A 1080 6.75 -33.05 -16.21
N PRO A 1081 7.58 -33.67 -17.08
CA PRO A 1081 7.52 -35.10 -17.37
C PRO A 1081 7.80 -35.97 -16.14
N ASN A 1082 8.56 -35.46 -15.16
CA ASN A 1082 8.74 -36.09 -13.87
C ASN A 1082 8.05 -35.25 -12.79
N GLU A 1083 7.11 -35.85 -12.06
CA GLU A 1083 6.46 -35.17 -10.93
C GLU A 1083 7.48 -34.95 -9.80
N LEU A 1084 7.65 -33.69 -9.38
CA LEU A 1084 8.54 -33.30 -8.28
C LEU A 1084 7.81 -33.45 -6.94
N THR A 1085 7.37 -34.67 -6.64
CA THR A 1085 6.49 -34.98 -5.50
C THR A 1085 6.98 -34.34 -4.19
N GLY A 1086 6.11 -33.57 -3.56
CA GLY A 1086 6.34 -32.93 -2.26
C GLY A 1086 7.05 -31.58 -2.27
N ALA A 1087 7.47 -31.08 -3.44
CA ALA A 1087 8.02 -29.73 -3.55
C ALA A 1087 6.98 -28.69 -3.14
N ILE A 1088 7.31 -27.86 -2.14
CA ILE A 1088 6.56 -26.64 -1.83
C ILE A 1088 7.16 -25.54 -2.71
N VAL A 1089 6.35 -25.01 -3.62
CA VAL A 1089 6.78 -23.93 -4.54
C VAL A 1089 6.66 -22.56 -3.86
N GLY A 1090 7.27 -21.53 -4.45
CA GLY A 1090 7.21 -20.14 -3.95
C GLY A 1090 5.82 -19.64 -3.57
N GLY A 1091 4.78 -20.11 -4.28
CA GLY A 1091 3.39 -19.86 -3.93
C GLY A 1091 2.81 -18.63 -4.62
N PRO A 1092 1.62 -18.18 -4.21
CA PRO A 1092 0.91 -17.12 -4.89
C PRO A 1092 1.50 -15.74 -4.60
N ASP A 1093 1.14 -14.75 -5.42
CA ASP A 1093 1.35 -13.35 -5.06
C ASP A 1093 0.49 -12.93 -3.85
N ARG A 1094 0.65 -11.69 -3.41
CA ARG A 1094 -0.10 -11.11 -2.27
C ARG A 1094 -1.64 -11.06 -2.46
N TYR A 1095 -2.14 -11.42 -3.64
CA TYR A 1095 -3.56 -11.44 -4.02
C TYR A 1095 -4.07 -12.86 -4.30
N ASP A 1096 -3.35 -13.88 -3.85
CA ASP A 1096 -3.67 -15.29 -4.09
C ASP A 1096 -3.64 -15.66 -5.60
N ASN A 1097 -3.01 -14.86 -6.48
CA ASN A 1097 -2.82 -15.26 -7.87
C ASN A 1097 -1.61 -16.19 -7.96
N PHE A 1098 -1.78 -17.32 -8.65
CA PHE A 1098 -0.71 -18.27 -8.91
C PHE A 1098 -0.74 -18.71 -10.36
N GLN A 1099 0.39 -18.57 -11.04
CA GLN A 1099 0.60 -19.09 -12.38
C GLN A 1099 1.47 -20.34 -12.30
N ASP A 1100 0.91 -21.49 -12.69
CA ASP A 1100 1.64 -22.75 -12.75
C ASP A 1100 2.45 -22.84 -14.05
N LEU A 1101 3.42 -21.95 -14.18
CA LEU A 1101 4.32 -21.85 -15.33
C LEU A 1101 5.76 -21.97 -14.87
N ARG A 1102 6.51 -22.87 -15.50
CA ARG A 1102 7.95 -23.07 -15.21
C ARG A 1102 8.77 -21.80 -15.38
N SER A 1103 8.32 -20.86 -16.20
CA SER A 1103 8.99 -19.56 -16.38
C SER A 1103 8.81 -18.60 -15.22
N GLU A 1104 7.75 -18.77 -14.42
CA GLU A 1104 7.43 -17.93 -13.26
C GLU A 1104 8.15 -18.44 -12.01
N SER A 1105 9.49 -18.34 -12.00
CA SER A 1105 10.31 -18.88 -10.90
C SER A 1105 9.92 -18.33 -9.53
N ALA A 1106 9.55 -17.05 -9.45
CA ALA A 1106 9.08 -16.43 -8.20
C ALA A 1106 7.89 -17.15 -7.55
N MET A 1107 7.04 -17.82 -8.35
CA MET A 1107 5.88 -18.58 -7.86
C MET A 1107 6.13 -20.10 -7.84
N THR A 1108 6.91 -20.61 -8.80
CA THR A 1108 6.99 -22.05 -9.08
C THR A 1108 8.32 -22.70 -8.70
N GLU A 1109 9.30 -21.92 -8.23
CA GLU A 1109 10.59 -22.44 -7.77
C GLU A 1109 10.47 -23.03 -6.35
N PRO A 1110 10.83 -24.30 -6.15
CA PRO A 1110 10.95 -24.89 -4.83
C PRO A 1110 12.38 -24.80 -4.31
N THR A 1111 12.55 -24.72 -2.99
CA THR A 1111 13.88 -24.68 -2.36
C THR A 1111 13.99 -25.67 -1.21
N THR A 1112 15.21 -26.18 -0.99
CA THR A 1112 15.49 -27.15 0.08
C THR A 1112 15.09 -26.64 1.46
N TYR A 1113 15.36 -25.37 1.76
CA TYR A 1113 15.08 -24.76 3.06
C TYR A 1113 13.59 -24.49 3.33
N THR A 1114 12.77 -24.30 2.28
CA THR A 1114 11.32 -24.14 2.46
C THR A 1114 10.70 -25.44 2.97
N ASN A 1115 11.09 -26.56 2.35
CA ASN A 1115 10.63 -27.88 2.75
C ASN A 1115 11.20 -28.33 4.11
N SER A 1116 12.43 -27.95 4.49
CA SER A 1116 12.97 -28.30 5.81
C SER A 1116 12.21 -27.65 6.96
N LEU A 1117 11.74 -26.41 6.79
CA LEU A 1117 10.93 -25.70 7.78
C LEU A 1117 9.54 -26.33 7.94
N ALA A 1118 8.96 -26.89 6.87
CA ALA A 1118 7.65 -27.53 6.91
C ALA A 1118 7.63 -28.86 7.69
N ILE A 1119 8.73 -29.61 7.69
CA ILE A 1119 8.81 -30.97 8.27
C ILE A 1119 8.42 -31.01 9.76
N GLY A 1120 8.91 -30.08 10.57
CA GLY A 1120 8.58 -30.05 12.01
C GLY A 1120 7.10 -29.79 12.27
N VAL A 1121 6.51 -28.85 11.52
CA VAL A 1121 5.08 -28.49 11.63
C VAL A 1121 4.20 -29.64 11.15
N LEU A 1122 4.51 -30.23 10.00
CA LEU A 1122 3.78 -31.38 9.44
C LEU A 1122 3.84 -32.60 10.36
N ALA A 1123 4.99 -32.90 10.95
CA ALA A 1123 5.12 -33.98 11.94
C ALA A 1123 4.19 -33.74 13.14
N LYS A 1124 4.16 -32.52 13.67
CA LYS A 1124 3.29 -32.17 14.79
C LYS A 1124 1.81 -32.36 14.47
N LEU A 1125 1.38 -31.89 13.30
CA LEU A 1125 -0.02 -31.99 12.87
C LEU A 1125 -0.42 -33.43 12.53
N ALA A 1126 0.47 -34.21 11.91
CA ALA A 1126 0.23 -35.62 11.60
C ALA A 1126 0.05 -36.47 12.86
N ALA A 1127 0.89 -36.25 13.90
CA ALA A 1127 0.78 -36.98 15.16
C ALA A 1127 -0.53 -36.69 15.91
N THR A 1128 -1.12 -35.51 15.73
CA THR A 1128 -2.43 -35.18 16.32
C THR A 1128 -3.61 -35.85 15.61
N GLN A 1129 -3.46 -36.25 14.34
CA GLN A 1129 -4.49 -36.98 13.58
C GLN A 1129 -4.55 -38.47 13.92
N THR A 1130 -3.45 -39.05 14.39
CA THR A 1130 -3.35 -40.48 14.71
C THR A 1130 -4.03 -40.91 16.02
N HIS A 1131 -4.70 -40.00 16.75
CA HIS A 1131 -5.45 -40.32 17.97
C HIS A 1131 -6.96 -39.99 17.90
N PRO A 1132 -7.77 -40.72 17.10
CA PRO A 1132 -9.19 -40.88 17.38
C PRO A 1132 -9.40 -42.14 18.24
N HIS A 1133 -9.95 -41.96 19.44
CA HIS A 1133 -10.59 -42.95 20.31
C HIS A 1133 -10.42 -44.45 19.95
N THR A 1134 -9.48 -45.13 20.60
CA THR A 1134 -9.63 -46.54 20.96
C THR A 1134 -9.49 -46.69 22.47
N SER A 1135 -10.55 -46.30 23.18
CA SER A 1135 -10.86 -46.84 24.50
C SER A 1135 -12.02 -47.81 24.33
N SER A 1136 -11.69 -49.06 24.04
CA SER A 1136 -12.56 -50.21 24.30
C SER A 1136 -11.76 -51.27 25.03
N GLN A 1137 -12.17 -51.49 26.28
CA GLN A 1137 -11.69 -52.45 27.31
C GLN A 1137 -10.47 -52.06 28.13
#